data_AF-A0A0Q6WGZ8-F1
#
_entry.id   AF-A0A0Q6WGZ8-F1
#
_cell.length_a   1.000
_cell.length_b   1.000
_cell.length_c   1.000
_cell.angle_alpha   90.00
_cell.angle_beta   90.00
_cell.angle_gamma   90.00
#
_symmetry.space_group_name_H-M   'P 1'
#
loop_
_entity.id
_entity.type
_entity.pdbx_description
1 polymer ?
#
loop_
_entity_poly.entity_id
_entity_poly.type
_entity_poly.pdbx_seq_one_letter_code
_entity_poly.pdbx_strand_id
1 'polypeptide(L)'
;MAELLSLLMPAIGWSLLHFVWQGLLIGWAASLALQLLRNARPQARYAVACVALLLCAALPLAGIVWRVLDAAGAAPAADPAVLMMAGSGALGGAAVAMPVLMEDGWLISWQYMLQRQLPWLVLLWASGAAFMTLRLSLGLMWVRERTLEARQAPNLQWQQRLDRLALRLGLNRPVRLAVAEHLDSPMTAGCWKPVVLVPASLLTGMPAGLLEALLAHELAHIKRHDYLVNLVQSAIEILLFYHPSVWMLSRHIRDEREQIADDLAASTLGEPRRLALALSELDRFQFATPQPALGAQGGNLMSRIKRLVRPDSQPLSWKIAAPLFGLCTACAVLYAHAAPQPPAVPPAPALDAPAVPAVPAVPARMVPVPPPPPLAMLDPPAAAKPQVPAAPEARPAPAPAPAPAPAPAPAPAPAPAARPAPAPAPAPAPAPAPAAVAAPAAPAAPAAAAAPPAPMLSGEPSARAPGRVRMNFGRLTMNDKAKDAYGIKRGDGYTAIYSGRGDMAELSRLEDAVKGDFIWYRDGNQAWLIKDPALLAKASAAWAPADALNLQMKEHNKAMEQHNKAMEALSEKMRAASEQSERAGRGVQHDKIEQVARQQEAVARKMEAVARRMERSRDAGAAGADRETLQREMDALTTQMEPFKQQMKELTAEFAKAHAEMAARKAPMQALSAQMREASKPMRELGQKMGELGREQGRLSREADEAVRAMIQEAVRSGRAEAVPAPKG
;
A
#
# COMPACT_ATOMS: atom_id res chain seq x y z
N MET A 1 -6.89 -7.56 -46.44
CA MET A 1 -7.52 -7.50 -45.10
C MET A 1 -7.60 -8.87 -44.45
N ALA A 2 -8.23 -9.88 -45.08
CA ALA A 2 -8.33 -11.23 -44.52
C ALA A 2 -6.97 -11.90 -44.25
N GLU A 3 -6.02 -11.82 -45.19
CA GLU A 3 -4.69 -12.41 -45.01
C GLU A 3 -3.85 -11.75 -43.89
N LEU A 4 -3.98 -10.43 -43.75
CA LEU A 4 -3.33 -9.70 -42.66
C LEU A 4 -3.89 -10.13 -41.30
N LEU A 5 -5.21 -10.33 -41.21
CA LEU A 5 -5.86 -10.78 -39.98
C LEU A 5 -5.48 -12.23 -39.64
N SER A 6 -5.35 -13.12 -40.62
CA SER A 6 -4.91 -14.51 -40.38
C SER A 6 -3.45 -14.61 -39.90
N LEU A 7 -2.60 -13.64 -40.26
CA LEU A 7 -1.21 -13.56 -39.77
C LEU A 7 -1.13 -12.89 -38.39
N LEU A 8 -1.83 -11.77 -38.19
CA LEU A 8 -1.75 -10.98 -36.96
C LEU A 8 -2.42 -11.67 -35.76
N MET A 9 -3.55 -12.37 -35.97
CA MET A 9 -4.29 -13.01 -34.87
C MET A 9 -3.43 -14.02 -34.08
N PRO A 10 -2.80 -15.04 -34.70
CA PRO A 10 -1.91 -15.97 -33.99
C PRO A 10 -0.68 -15.27 -33.42
N ALA A 11 -0.10 -14.30 -34.13
CA ALA A 11 1.07 -13.56 -33.65
C ALA A 11 0.78 -12.79 -32.35
N ILE A 12 -0.36 -12.08 -32.27
CA ILE A 12 -0.79 -11.34 -31.09
C ILE A 12 -1.13 -12.30 -29.94
N GLY A 13 -1.97 -13.31 -30.18
CA GLY A 13 -2.43 -14.18 -29.09
C GLY A 13 -1.31 -15.01 -28.45
N TRP A 14 -0.39 -15.56 -29.24
CA TRP A 14 0.77 -16.27 -28.67
C TRP A 14 1.72 -15.33 -27.92
N SER A 15 1.95 -14.12 -28.44
CA SER A 15 2.83 -13.16 -27.78
C SER A 15 2.24 -12.68 -26.44
N LEU A 16 0.93 -12.44 -26.36
CA LEU A 16 0.25 -12.09 -25.10
C LEU A 16 0.30 -13.24 -24.09
N LEU A 17 0.19 -14.50 -24.55
CA LEU A 17 0.24 -15.67 -23.68
C LEU A 17 1.66 -15.90 -23.13
N HIS A 18 2.70 -15.83 -23.98
CA HIS A 18 4.08 -15.90 -23.50
C HIS A 18 4.43 -14.73 -22.58
N PHE A 19 3.81 -13.56 -22.78
CA PHE A 19 4.06 -12.43 -21.91
C PHE A 19 3.62 -12.68 -20.45
N VAL A 20 2.69 -13.61 -20.19
CA VAL A 20 2.25 -13.95 -18.82
C VAL A 20 3.42 -14.36 -17.93
N TRP A 21 4.28 -15.28 -18.39
CA TRP A 21 5.43 -15.72 -17.60
C TRP A 21 6.61 -14.74 -17.71
N GLN A 22 6.80 -14.11 -18.87
CA GLN A 22 7.87 -13.11 -19.06
C GLN A 22 7.67 -11.89 -18.15
N GLY A 23 6.45 -11.36 -18.08
CA GLY A 23 6.11 -10.22 -17.23
C GLY A 23 6.19 -10.55 -15.73
N LEU A 24 5.93 -11.80 -15.32
CA LEU A 24 6.15 -12.24 -13.94
C LEU A 24 7.64 -12.26 -13.59
N LEU A 25 8.49 -12.80 -14.47
CA LEU A 25 9.95 -12.77 -14.30
C LEU A 25 10.50 -11.36 -14.18
N ILE A 26 10.07 -10.45 -15.07
CA ILE A 26 10.45 -9.03 -15.00
C ILE A 26 9.96 -8.41 -13.70
N GLY A 27 8.74 -8.73 -13.27
CA GLY A 27 8.19 -8.30 -11.99
C GLY A 27 9.05 -8.71 -10.81
N TRP A 28 9.46 -9.98 -10.72
CA TRP A 28 10.32 -10.47 -9.64
C TRP A 28 11.71 -9.86 -9.69
N ALA A 29 12.34 -9.79 -10.86
CA ALA A 29 13.64 -9.15 -11.03
C ALA A 29 13.60 -7.67 -10.64
N ALA A 30 12.58 -6.94 -11.09
CA ALA A 30 12.39 -5.53 -10.74
C ALA A 30 12.10 -5.35 -9.24
N SER A 31 11.26 -6.19 -8.63
CA SER A 31 11.02 -6.17 -7.18
C SER A 31 12.30 -6.42 -6.38
N LEU A 32 13.14 -7.36 -6.81
CA LEU A 32 14.43 -7.63 -6.16
C LEU A 32 15.36 -6.42 -6.31
N ALA A 33 15.50 -5.88 -7.52
CA ALA A 33 16.33 -4.70 -7.78
C ALA A 33 15.88 -3.48 -6.95
N LEU A 34 14.57 -3.21 -6.88
CA LEU A 34 14.02 -2.11 -6.08
C LEU A 34 14.25 -2.31 -4.57
N GLN A 35 14.23 -3.55 -4.07
CA GLN A 35 14.54 -3.85 -2.67
C GLN A 35 16.02 -3.70 -2.35
N LEU A 36 16.91 -4.08 -3.28
CA LEU A 36 18.36 -3.84 -3.15
C LEU A 36 18.68 -2.34 -3.19
N LEU A 37 17.95 -1.59 -4.02
CA LEU A 37 18.06 -0.13 -4.15
C LEU A 37 17.19 0.64 -3.14
N ARG A 38 16.69 0.01 -2.06
CA ARG A 38 15.74 0.67 -1.14
C ARG A 38 16.26 1.97 -0.50
N ASN A 39 17.58 2.05 -0.29
CA ASN A 39 18.28 3.19 0.30
C ASN A 39 18.89 4.11 -0.78
N ALA A 40 18.75 3.76 -2.06
CA ALA A 40 19.20 4.62 -3.15
C ALA A 40 18.28 5.84 -3.30
N ARG A 41 18.73 6.82 -4.07
CA ARG A 41 17.91 8.02 -4.35
C ARG A 41 16.63 7.63 -5.10
N PRO A 42 15.49 8.31 -4.87
CA PRO A 42 14.23 8.03 -5.57
C PRO A 42 14.35 7.99 -7.09
N GLN A 43 15.22 8.81 -7.69
CA GLN A 43 15.47 8.84 -9.14
C GLN A 43 16.01 7.52 -9.69
N ALA A 44 16.85 6.80 -8.92
CA ALA A 44 17.41 5.52 -9.35
C ALA A 44 16.34 4.43 -9.33
N ARG A 45 15.53 4.38 -8.26
CA ARG A 45 14.40 3.43 -8.14
C ARG A 45 13.36 3.68 -9.23
N TYR A 46 13.05 4.95 -9.48
CA TYR A 46 12.19 5.38 -10.58
C TYR A 46 12.71 4.91 -11.95
N ALA A 47 14.00 5.12 -12.25
CA ALA A 47 14.61 4.70 -13.51
C ALA A 47 14.52 3.18 -13.72
N VAL A 48 14.82 2.39 -12.68
CA VAL A 48 14.70 0.92 -12.73
C VAL A 48 13.27 0.48 -13.02
N ALA A 49 12.29 1.09 -12.35
CA ALA A 49 10.88 0.79 -12.60
C ALA A 49 10.44 1.19 -14.02
N CYS A 50 10.88 2.34 -14.53
CA CYS A 50 10.60 2.76 -15.91
C CYS A 50 11.21 1.81 -16.94
N VAL A 51 12.47 1.41 -16.77
CA VAL A 51 13.14 0.45 -17.68
C VAL A 51 12.42 -0.89 -17.68
N ALA A 52 12.05 -1.41 -16.51
CA ALA A 52 11.32 -2.66 -16.42
C ALA A 52 9.90 -2.57 -17.01
N LEU A 53 9.21 -1.42 -16.87
CA LEU A 53 7.91 -1.20 -17.51
C LEU A 53 8.03 -1.11 -19.05
N LEU A 54 9.08 -0.45 -19.56
CA LEU A 54 9.35 -0.40 -21.00
C LEU A 54 9.72 -1.78 -21.55
N LEU A 55 10.47 -2.59 -20.79
CA LEU A 55 10.78 -3.96 -21.15
C LEU A 55 9.52 -4.83 -21.22
N CYS A 56 8.58 -4.64 -20.29
CA CYS A 56 7.26 -5.27 -20.34
C CYS A 56 6.48 -4.94 -21.62
N ALA A 57 6.63 -3.75 -22.18
CA ALA A 57 5.99 -3.37 -23.44
C ALA A 57 6.77 -3.88 -24.67
N ALA A 58 8.11 -3.85 -24.62
CA ALA A 58 8.97 -4.19 -25.74
C ALA A 58 8.93 -5.69 -26.09
N LEU A 59 8.89 -6.58 -25.09
CA LEU A 59 8.91 -8.04 -25.31
C LEU A 59 7.70 -8.59 -26.09
N PRO A 60 6.44 -8.30 -25.74
CA PRO A 60 5.31 -8.78 -26.51
C PRO A 60 5.30 -8.17 -27.92
N LEU A 61 5.71 -6.91 -28.09
CA LEU A 61 5.85 -6.28 -29.41
C LEU A 61 6.91 -6.98 -30.27
N ALA A 62 8.09 -7.25 -29.70
CA ALA A 62 9.15 -8.00 -30.38
C ALA A 62 8.69 -9.41 -30.73
N GLY A 63 7.93 -10.08 -29.86
CA GLY A 63 7.35 -11.39 -30.12
C GLY A 63 6.34 -11.40 -31.26
N ILE A 64 5.53 -10.34 -31.40
CA ILE A 64 4.59 -10.17 -32.52
C ILE A 64 5.38 -9.95 -33.81
N VAL A 65 6.33 -9.02 -33.81
CA VAL A 65 7.16 -8.71 -34.99
C VAL A 65 7.92 -9.94 -35.45
N TRP A 66 8.56 -10.66 -34.53
CA TRP A 66 9.27 -11.91 -34.84
C TRP A 66 8.36 -12.93 -35.52
N ARG A 67 7.16 -13.18 -34.97
CA ARG A 67 6.21 -14.14 -35.54
C ARG A 67 5.66 -13.72 -36.90
N VAL A 68 5.44 -12.42 -37.11
CA VAL A 68 4.99 -11.91 -38.41
C VAL A 68 6.10 -12.06 -39.45
N LEU A 69 7.36 -11.77 -39.08
CA LEU A 69 8.51 -11.95 -39.98
C LEU A 69 8.76 -13.42 -40.29
N ASP A 70 8.67 -14.31 -39.30
CA ASP A 70 8.81 -15.75 -39.45
C ASP A 70 7.73 -16.33 -40.36
N ALA A 71 6.47 -15.92 -40.16
CA ALA A 71 5.35 -16.33 -41.01
C ALA A 71 5.44 -15.75 -42.43
N ALA A 72 6.05 -14.58 -42.62
CA ALA A 72 6.31 -13.99 -43.94
C ALA A 72 7.52 -14.61 -44.66
N GLY A 73 8.51 -15.10 -43.90
CA GLY A 73 9.72 -15.76 -44.40
C GLY A 73 9.54 -17.25 -44.69
N ALA A 74 8.53 -17.88 -44.08
CA ALA A 74 8.08 -19.23 -44.43
C ALA A 74 7.39 -19.24 -45.81
N ALA A 75 8.17 -19.13 -46.88
CA ALA A 75 7.71 -19.54 -48.20
C ALA A 75 7.27 -21.02 -48.14
N PRO A 76 6.25 -21.46 -48.89
CA PRO A 76 5.88 -22.86 -48.96
C PRO A 76 6.98 -23.59 -49.74
N ALA A 77 8.09 -23.90 -49.08
CA ALA A 77 8.97 -24.97 -49.52
C ALA A 77 8.20 -26.26 -49.27
N ALA A 78 7.30 -26.61 -50.20
CA ALA A 78 6.81 -27.97 -50.30
C ALA A 78 8.05 -28.83 -50.51
N ASP A 79 8.50 -29.48 -49.44
CA ASP A 79 9.62 -30.39 -49.48
C ASP A 79 9.31 -31.45 -50.54
N PRO A 80 10.06 -31.54 -51.66
CA PRO A 80 9.71 -32.43 -52.77
C PRO A 80 9.64 -33.90 -52.34
N ALA A 81 10.27 -34.24 -51.21
CA ALA A 81 10.16 -35.55 -50.56
C ALA A 81 8.74 -35.86 -50.04
N VAL A 82 8.02 -34.87 -49.48
CA VAL A 82 6.65 -35.04 -48.96
C VAL A 82 5.64 -35.20 -50.11
N LEU A 83 5.85 -34.50 -51.22
CA LEU A 83 5.03 -34.67 -52.42
C LEU A 83 5.28 -36.04 -53.10
N MET A 84 6.52 -36.56 -53.07
CA MET A 84 6.84 -37.90 -53.59
C MET A 84 6.28 -39.04 -52.72
N MET A 85 6.19 -38.86 -51.40
CA MET A 85 5.57 -39.84 -50.50
C MET A 85 4.06 -39.94 -50.67
N ALA A 86 3.39 -38.85 -51.06
CA ALA A 86 1.96 -38.84 -51.36
C ALA A 86 1.61 -39.43 -52.74
N GLY A 87 2.58 -39.47 -53.68
CA GLY A 87 2.38 -39.97 -55.04
C GLY A 87 2.55 -41.49 -55.20
N SER A 88 3.15 -42.18 -54.22
CA SER A 88 3.33 -43.64 -54.28
C SER A 88 2.20 -44.33 -53.52
N GLY A 89 1.10 -44.60 -54.23
CA GLY A 89 -0.06 -45.35 -53.74
C GLY A 89 0.27 -46.79 -53.35
N ALA A 90 0.97 -46.98 -52.24
CA ALA A 90 1.17 -48.27 -51.58
C ALA A 90 0.47 -48.24 -50.21
N LEU A 91 -0.85 -48.39 -50.23
CA LEU A 91 -1.63 -48.81 -49.07
C LEU A 91 -1.28 -50.28 -48.80
N GLY A 92 -0.43 -50.54 -47.82
CA GLY A 92 -0.14 -51.91 -47.39
C GLY A 92 1.00 -51.99 -46.39
N GLY A 93 0.71 -51.72 -45.11
CA GLY A 93 1.61 -52.11 -44.02
C GLY A 93 2.45 -51.00 -43.40
N ALA A 94 1.83 -49.91 -42.96
CA ALA A 94 2.43 -48.99 -41.99
C ALA A 94 1.46 -48.67 -40.84
N ALA A 95 0.77 -49.71 -40.35
CA ALA A 95 0.15 -49.69 -39.02
C ALA A 95 1.17 -49.98 -37.90
N VAL A 96 2.46 -50.07 -38.22
CA VAL A 96 3.55 -50.33 -37.26
C VAL A 96 4.54 -49.16 -37.28
N ALA A 97 4.16 -48.09 -36.59
CA ALA A 97 5.05 -47.20 -35.83
C ALA A 97 4.22 -46.18 -35.02
N MET A 98 3.19 -46.65 -34.32
CA MET A 98 2.63 -45.93 -33.16
C MET A 98 3.14 -46.56 -31.86
N PRO A 99 4.42 -46.36 -31.51
CA PRO A 99 4.78 -46.37 -30.09
C PRO A 99 5.73 -45.21 -29.71
N VAL A 100 5.42 -43.97 -30.12
CA VAL A 100 6.14 -42.76 -29.64
C VAL A 100 5.20 -41.58 -29.24
N LEU A 101 3.90 -41.62 -29.56
CA LEU A 101 3.02 -40.45 -29.41
C LEU A 101 2.04 -40.48 -28.21
N MET A 102 2.28 -41.32 -27.18
CA MET A 102 1.37 -41.38 -26.02
C MET A 102 1.83 -40.61 -24.77
N GLU A 103 3.10 -40.20 -24.64
CA GLU A 103 3.52 -39.33 -23.51
C GLU A 103 3.32 -37.83 -23.80
N ASP A 104 3.41 -37.38 -25.06
CA ASP A 104 3.23 -35.96 -25.46
C ASP A 104 1.80 -35.58 -25.90
N GLY A 105 0.89 -36.55 -25.95
CA GLY A 105 -0.47 -36.35 -26.49
C GLY A 105 -1.29 -35.30 -25.75
N TRP A 106 -1.04 -35.09 -24.45
CA TRP A 106 -1.73 -34.08 -23.64
C TRP A 106 -1.28 -32.65 -23.97
N LEU A 107 0.02 -32.45 -24.22
CA LEU A 107 0.58 -31.14 -24.59
C LEU A 107 0.16 -30.72 -26.00
N ILE A 108 0.18 -31.67 -26.94
CA ILE A 108 -0.29 -31.46 -28.31
C ILE A 108 -1.80 -31.15 -28.33
N SER A 109 -2.59 -31.86 -27.51
CA SER A 109 -4.03 -31.61 -27.35
C SER A 109 -4.31 -30.23 -26.74
N TRP A 110 -3.56 -29.81 -25.72
CA TRP A 110 -3.72 -28.51 -25.09
C TRP A 110 -3.33 -27.36 -26.03
N GLN A 111 -2.23 -27.50 -26.77
CA GLN A 111 -1.80 -26.52 -27.76
C GLN A 111 -2.85 -26.34 -28.88
N TYR A 112 -3.43 -27.43 -29.37
CA TYR A 112 -4.49 -27.39 -30.37
C TYR A 112 -5.76 -26.70 -29.85
N MET A 113 -6.18 -27.02 -28.61
CA MET A 113 -7.30 -26.35 -27.94
C MET A 113 -7.05 -24.85 -27.76
N LEU A 114 -5.86 -24.46 -27.30
CA LEU A 114 -5.44 -23.06 -27.16
C LEU A 114 -5.46 -22.33 -28.50
N GLN A 115 -4.88 -22.92 -29.55
CA GLN A 115 -4.83 -22.32 -30.88
C GLN A 115 -6.23 -22.06 -31.45
N ARG A 116 -7.18 -22.97 -31.19
CA ARG A 116 -8.59 -22.80 -31.55
C ARG A 116 -9.27 -21.66 -30.79
N GLN A 117 -8.93 -21.44 -29.52
CA GLN A 117 -9.52 -20.39 -28.68
C GLN A 117 -8.81 -19.03 -28.78
N LEU A 118 -7.65 -19.00 -29.43
CA LEU A 118 -6.79 -17.83 -29.54
C LEU A 118 -7.49 -16.58 -30.14
N PRO A 119 -8.37 -16.69 -31.17
CA PRO A 119 -9.11 -15.53 -31.66
C PRO A 119 -10.05 -14.93 -30.60
N TRP A 120 -10.70 -15.75 -29.77
CA TRP A 120 -11.56 -15.28 -28.69
C TRP A 120 -10.76 -14.57 -27.60
N LEU A 121 -9.56 -15.08 -27.27
CA LEU A 121 -8.65 -14.42 -26.35
C LEU A 121 -8.21 -13.04 -26.86
N VAL A 122 -7.86 -12.93 -28.14
CA VAL A 122 -7.47 -11.65 -28.75
C VAL A 122 -8.66 -10.68 -28.81
N LEU A 123 -9.87 -11.16 -29.11
CA LEU A 123 -11.09 -10.34 -29.10
C LEU A 123 -11.42 -9.83 -27.69
N LEU A 124 -11.31 -10.69 -26.67
CA LEU A 124 -11.52 -10.30 -25.27
C LEU A 124 -10.49 -9.25 -24.84
N TRP A 125 -9.22 -9.48 -25.16
CA TRP A 125 -8.14 -8.52 -24.92
C TRP A 125 -8.40 -7.18 -25.63
N ALA A 126 -8.75 -7.21 -26.93
CA ALA A 126 -9.01 -6.01 -27.72
C ALA A 126 -10.21 -5.23 -27.19
N SER A 127 -11.25 -5.92 -26.72
CA SER A 127 -12.43 -5.31 -26.10
C SER A 127 -12.07 -4.60 -24.80
N GLY A 128 -11.27 -5.24 -23.94
CA GLY A 128 -10.76 -4.63 -22.70
C GLY A 128 -9.87 -3.42 -22.96
N ALA A 129 -8.94 -3.53 -23.93
CA ALA A 129 -8.07 -2.43 -24.33
C ALA A 129 -8.86 -1.27 -24.94
N ALA A 130 -9.88 -1.54 -25.76
CA ALA A 130 -10.75 -0.53 -26.34
C ALA A 130 -11.55 0.21 -25.25
N PHE A 131 -12.11 -0.51 -24.28
CA PHE A 131 -12.82 0.10 -23.15
C PHE A 131 -11.91 1.01 -22.31
N MET A 132 -10.71 0.56 -21.97
CA MET A 132 -9.75 1.37 -21.21
C MET A 132 -9.24 2.58 -22.01
N THR A 133 -9.05 2.42 -23.32
CA THR A 133 -8.69 3.53 -24.23
C THR A 133 -9.81 4.57 -24.29
N LEU A 134 -11.07 4.13 -24.39
CA LEU A 134 -12.22 5.02 -24.36
C LEU A 134 -12.26 5.78 -23.04
N ARG A 135 -12.11 5.08 -21.90
CA ARG A 135 -12.05 5.71 -20.57
C ARG A 135 -10.92 6.76 -20.48
N LEU A 136 -9.72 6.44 -20.96
CA LEU A 136 -8.60 7.38 -21.00
C LEU A 136 -8.91 8.59 -21.89
N SER A 137 -9.49 8.35 -23.06
CA SER A 137 -9.86 9.40 -24.02
C SER A 137 -10.89 10.36 -23.42
N LEU A 138 -11.93 9.84 -22.75
CA LEU A 138 -12.91 10.65 -22.02
C LEU A 138 -12.25 11.47 -20.90
N GLY A 139 -11.30 10.89 -20.16
CA GLY A 139 -10.52 11.61 -19.15
C GLY A 139 -9.68 12.74 -19.75
N LEU A 140 -9.01 12.50 -20.88
CA LEU A 140 -8.23 13.51 -21.59
C LEU A 140 -9.11 14.61 -22.19
N MET A 141 -10.30 14.27 -22.69
CA MET A 141 -11.30 15.23 -23.14
C MET A 141 -11.77 16.12 -22.00
N TRP A 142 -12.11 15.53 -20.85
CA TRP A 142 -12.50 16.27 -19.65
C TRP A 142 -11.41 17.25 -19.19
N VAL A 143 -10.14 16.82 -19.15
CA VAL A 143 -9.01 17.72 -18.83
C VAL A 143 -8.88 18.83 -19.86
N ARG A 144 -9.03 18.52 -21.16
CA ARG A 144 -8.94 19.50 -22.25
C ARG A 144 -10.03 20.55 -22.13
N GLU A 145 -11.28 20.15 -21.91
CA GLU A 145 -12.42 21.06 -21.74
C GLU A 145 -12.18 22.04 -20.59
N ARG A 146 -11.80 21.53 -19.41
CA ARG A 146 -11.49 22.38 -18.25
C ARG A 146 -10.29 23.29 -18.47
N THR A 147 -9.28 22.82 -19.19
CA THR A 147 -8.13 23.65 -19.57
C THR A 147 -8.51 24.77 -20.54
N LEU A 148 -9.54 24.59 -21.37
CA LEU A 148 -10.03 25.62 -22.29
C LEU A 148 -10.92 26.65 -21.57
N GLU A 149 -11.81 26.20 -20.68
CA GLU A 149 -12.67 27.06 -19.85
C GLU A 149 -11.84 27.97 -18.93
N ALA A 150 -10.83 27.41 -18.26
CA ALA A 150 -9.99 28.15 -17.30
C ALA A 150 -9.06 29.20 -17.95
N ARG A 151 -9.02 29.32 -19.28
CA ARG A 151 -8.22 30.34 -20.00
C ARG A 151 -8.76 31.76 -19.85
N GLN A 152 -9.96 31.95 -19.28
CA GLN A 152 -10.72 33.18 -19.44
C GLN A 152 -10.41 34.32 -18.44
N ALA A 153 -9.56 34.12 -17.41
CA ALA A 153 -9.11 35.25 -16.56
C ALA A 153 -7.71 35.03 -15.94
N PRO A 154 -6.65 35.75 -16.39
CA PRO A 154 -5.33 35.64 -15.78
C PRO A 154 -5.25 36.42 -14.46
N ASN A 155 -4.95 35.75 -13.36
CA ASN A 155 -4.52 36.42 -12.12
C ASN A 155 -3.04 36.83 -12.26
N LEU A 156 -2.81 38.08 -12.67
CA LEU A 156 -1.46 38.60 -12.99
C LEU A 156 -0.48 38.49 -11.81
N GLN A 157 -0.94 38.71 -10.57
CA GLN A 157 -0.09 38.65 -9.38
C GLN A 157 0.43 37.22 -9.13
N TRP A 158 -0.47 36.24 -9.23
CA TRP A 158 -0.11 34.84 -9.05
C TRP A 158 0.68 34.28 -10.23
N GLN A 159 0.43 34.76 -11.45
CA GLN A 159 1.26 34.45 -12.61
C GLN A 159 2.72 34.89 -12.37
N GLN A 160 2.95 36.12 -11.88
CA GLN A 160 4.30 36.60 -11.56
C GLN A 160 5.00 35.77 -10.49
N ARG A 161 4.27 35.31 -9.47
CA ARG A 161 4.82 34.40 -8.44
C ARG A 161 5.19 33.05 -9.05
N LEU A 162 4.33 32.48 -9.90
CA LEU A 162 4.60 31.24 -10.61
C LEU A 162 5.84 31.37 -11.50
N ASP A 163 5.97 32.47 -12.25
CA ASP A 163 7.12 32.72 -13.13
C ASP A 163 8.43 32.79 -12.33
N ARG A 164 8.43 33.45 -11.17
CA ARG A 164 9.59 33.47 -10.27
C ARG A 164 9.96 32.07 -9.76
N LEU A 165 8.97 31.25 -9.40
CA LEU A 165 9.20 29.86 -8.98
C LEU A 165 9.71 29.00 -10.14
N ALA A 166 9.16 29.17 -11.34
CA ALA A 166 9.57 28.47 -12.55
C ALA A 166 11.03 28.77 -12.90
N LEU A 167 11.43 30.04 -12.82
CA LEU A 167 12.83 30.45 -13.00
C LEU A 167 13.76 29.82 -11.95
N ARG A 168 13.37 29.81 -10.67
CA ARG A 168 14.14 29.14 -9.60
C ARG A 168 14.28 27.63 -9.81
N LEU A 169 13.27 26.99 -10.39
CA LEU A 169 13.30 25.58 -10.78
C LEU A 169 14.11 25.32 -12.06
N GLY A 170 14.55 26.36 -12.77
CA GLY A 170 15.29 26.24 -14.04
C GLY A 170 14.41 25.89 -15.24
N LEU A 171 13.14 26.32 -15.24
CA LEU A 171 12.25 26.17 -16.37
C LEU A 171 12.46 27.32 -17.36
N ASN A 172 12.86 26.97 -18.59
CA ASN A 172 13.06 27.94 -19.68
C ASN A 172 11.81 28.19 -20.52
N ARG A 173 10.70 27.51 -20.21
CA ARG A 173 9.43 27.60 -20.95
C ARG A 173 8.39 28.35 -20.12
N PRO A 174 7.58 29.22 -20.74
CA PRO A 174 6.53 29.93 -20.02
C PRO A 174 5.45 28.94 -19.56
N VAL A 175 5.13 28.96 -18.26
CA VAL A 175 4.07 28.16 -17.65
C VAL A 175 2.91 29.10 -17.33
N ARG A 176 1.70 28.76 -17.78
CA ARG A 176 0.52 29.60 -17.51
C ARG A 176 -0.19 29.13 -16.25
N LEU A 177 -0.65 30.07 -15.44
CA LEU A 177 -1.58 29.82 -14.35
C LEU A 177 -3.01 30.06 -14.82
N ALA A 178 -3.92 29.15 -14.50
CA ALA A 178 -5.32 29.27 -14.79
C ALA A 178 -6.16 28.87 -13.56
N VAL A 179 -7.28 29.56 -13.35
CA VAL A 179 -8.17 29.31 -12.21
C VAL A 179 -9.36 28.49 -12.67
N ALA A 180 -9.64 27.40 -11.98
CA ALA A 180 -10.80 26.55 -12.26
C ALA A 180 -11.76 26.55 -11.06
N GLU A 181 -13.06 26.64 -11.32
CA GLU A 181 -14.10 26.69 -10.28
C GLU A 181 -14.49 25.29 -9.76
N HIS A 182 -14.42 24.27 -10.64
CA HIS A 182 -14.91 22.91 -10.36
C HIS A 182 -13.76 21.91 -10.28
N LEU A 183 -12.79 22.18 -9.40
CA LEU A 183 -11.60 21.35 -9.25
C LEU A 183 -11.25 21.16 -7.76
N ASP A 184 -10.95 19.91 -7.36
CA ASP A 184 -10.68 19.55 -5.97
C ASP A 184 -9.21 19.72 -5.57
N SER A 185 -8.28 19.71 -6.53
CA SER A 185 -6.83 19.76 -6.30
C SER A 185 -6.10 20.43 -7.46
N PRO A 186 -4.97 21.14 -7.24
CA PRO A 186 -4.17 21.67 -8.34
C PRO A 186 -3.80 20.57 -9.33
N MET A 187 -3.85 20.87 -10.62
CA MET A 187 -3.42 19.93 -11.65
C MET A 187 -2.56 20.61 -12.70
N THR A 188 -1.66 19.84 -13.30
CA THR A 188 -0.89 20.26 -14.46
C THR A 188 -1.49 19.67 -15.74
N ALA A 189 -1.69 20.53 -16.74
CA ALA A 189 -2.27 20.17 -18.02
C ALA A 189 -1.40 20.65 -19.20
N GLY A 190 -1.32 19.84 -20.25
CA GLY A 190 -0.67 20.19 -21.51
C GLY A 190 0.83 19.86 -21.55
N CYS A 191 1.24 19.10 -22.58
CA CYS A 191 2.64 18.70 -22.80
C CYS A 191 3.49 19.79 -23.47
N TRP A 192 2.92 20.54 -24.42
CA TRP A 192 3.64 21.53 -25.23
C TRP A 192 3.52 22.96 -24.70
N LYS A 193 2.40 23.27 -24.05
CA LYS A 193 2.11 24.57 -23.42
C LYS A 193 1.57 24.28 -22.01
N PRO A 194 2.45 24.09 -21.01
CA PRO A 194 2.04 23.67 -19.69
C PRO A 194 1.19 24.75 -19.02
N VAL A 195 0.06 24.31 -18.47
CA VAL A 195 -0.88 25.13 -17.70
C VAL A 195 -1.04 24.49 -16.32
N VAL A 196 -0.85 25.28 -15.27
CA VAL A 196 -1.18 24.89 -13.90
C VAL A 196 -2.58 25.39 -13.62
N LEU A 197 -3.52 24.46 -13.42
CA LEU A 197 -4.90 24.73 -13.05
C LEU A 197 -5.00 24.71 -11.52
N VAL A 198 -5.47 25.80 -10.93
CA VAL A 198 -5.63 25.91 -9.47
C VAL A 198 -7.10 26.15 -9.14
N PRO A 199 -7.68 25.39 -8.19
CA PRO A 199 -8.98 25.66 -7.62
C PRO A 199 -9.11 27.09 -7.07
N ALA A 200 -10.23 27.77 -7.37
CA ALA A 200 -10.52 29.08 -6.80
C ALA A 200 -10.57 29.07 -5.25
N SER A 201 -10.97 27.93 -4.66
CA SER A 201 -10.98 27.69 -3.21
C SER A 201 -9.58 27.76 -2.59
N LEU A 202 -8.55 27.25 -3.28
CA LEU A 202 -7.18 27.30 -2.78
C LEU A 202 -6.58 28.70 -2.89
N LEU A 203 -6.91 29.44 -3.95
CA LEU A 203 -6.44 30.81 -4.12
C LEU A 203 -6.99 31.77 -3.07
N THR A 204 -8.19 31.52 -2.57
CA THR A 204 -8.88 32.37 -1.58
C THR A 204 -8.71 31.87 -0.14
N GLY A 205 -8.61 30.55 0.06
CA GLY A 205 -8.58 29.93 1.40
C GLY A 205 -7.19 29.54 1.91
N MET A 206 -6.18 29.39 1.05
CA MET A 206 -4.85 28.92 1.47
C MET A 206 -3.87 30.09 1.68
N PRO A 207 -3.09 30.08 2.78
CA PRO A 207 -2.00 31.05 2.95
C PRO A 207 -1.05 31.05 1.75
N ALA A 208 -0.69 32.24 1.27
CA ALA A 208 0.08 32.38 0.03
C ALA A 208 1.39 31.58 0.05
N GLY A 209 2.02 31.47 1.23
CA GLY A 209 3.24 30.69 1.37
C GLY A 209 3.02 29.18 1.12
N LEU A 210 1.91 28.62 1.60
CA LEU A 210 1.59 27.21 1.39
C LEU A 210 1.20 26.94 -0.07
N LEU A 211 0.46 27.87 -0.69
CA LEU A 211 0.10 27.76 -2.11
C LEU A 211 1.34 27.80 -3.02
N GLU A 212 2.32 28.67 -2.72
CA GLU A 212 3.62 28.65 -3.43
C GLU A 212 4.33 27.30 -3.32
N ALA A 213 4.17 26.58 -2.21
CA ALA A 213 4.75 25.26 -2.04
C ALA A 213 4.09 24.21 -2.93
N LEU A 214 2.75 24.24 -3.05
CA LEU A 214 2.02 23.39 -3.99
C LEU A 214 2.34 23.75 -5.44
N LEU A 215 2.44 25.04 -5.78
CA LEU A 215 2.83 25.47 -7.12
C LEU A 215 4.24 25.00 -7.49
N ALA A 216 5.19 25.03 -6.55
CA ALA A 216 6.52 24.47 -6.76
C ALA A 216 6.49 22.95 -7.02
N HIS A 217 5.60 22.21 -6.34
CA HIS A 217 5.34 20.79 -6.59
C HIS A 217 4.79 20.54 -8.00
N GLU A 218 3.78 21.31 -8.42
CA GLU A 218 3.23 21.20 -9.77
C GLU A 218 4.26 21.58 -10.87
N LEU A 219 5.07 22.61 -10.63
CA LEU A 219 6.16 22.97 -11.54
C LEU A 219 7.25 21.89 -11.62
N ALA A 220 7.49 21.13 -10.54
CA ALA A 220 8.39 19.99 -10.54
C ALA A 220 7.92 18.89 -11.51
N HIS A 221 6.62 18.61 -11.57
CA HIS A 221 6.03 17.69 -12.55
C HIS A 221 6.22 18.18 -13.99
N ILE A 222 6.05 19.49 -14.24
CA ILE A 222 6.28 20.10 -15.55
C ILE A 222 7.75 19.96 -15.97
N LYS A 223 8.69 20.28 -15.08
CA LYS A 223 10.14 20.17 -15.35
C LYS A 223 10.54 18.75 -15.74
N ARG A 224 9.96 17.75 -15.08
CA ARG A 224 10.24 16.33 -15.32
C ARG A 224 9.45 15.74 -16.48
N HIS A 225 8.58 16.51 -17.13
CA HIS A 225 7.72 16.05 -18.22
C HIS A 225 6.87 14.83 -17.81
N ASP A 226 6.42 14.81 -16.54
CA ASP A 226 5.73 13.67 -15.93
C ASP A 226 4.44 13.30 -16.66
N TYR A 227 3.83 14.25 -17.37
CA TYR A 227 2.69 14.00 -18.26
C TYR A 227 2.99 12.97 -19.36
N LEU A 228 4.16 13.05 -20.01
CA LEU A 228 4.54 12.11 -21.07
C LEU A 228 4.72 10.70 -20.51
N VAL A 229 5.38 10.60 -19.36
CA VAL A 229 5.54 9.32 -18.66
C VAL A 229 4.19 8.75 -18.25
N ASN A 230 3.27 9.59 -17.76
CA ASN A 230 1.92 9.17 -17.43
C ASN A 230 1.16 8.64 -18.65
N LEU A 231 1.30 9.28 -19.82
CA LEU A 231 0.67 8.83 -21.07
C LEU A 231 1.22 7.47 -21.53
N VAL A 232 2.56 7.31 -21.52
CA VAL A 232 3.21 6.04 -21.85
C VAL A 232 2.82 4.95 -20.86
N GLN A 233 2.82 5.26 -19.56
CA GLN A 233 2.37 4.34 -18.52
C GLN A 233 0.91 3.92 -18.74
N SER A 234 -0.01 4.85 -18.99
CA SER A 234 -1.40 4.54 -19.28
C SER A 234 -1.57 3.69 -20.55
N ALA A 235 -0.78 3.95 -21.60
CA ALA A 235 -0.80 3.11 -22.80
C ALA A 235 -0.35 1.67 -22.50
N ILE A 236 0.71 1.50 -21.69
CA ILE A 236 1.19 0.17 -21.28
C ILE A 236 0.17 -0.53 -20.36
N GLU A 237 -0.42 0.19 -19.41
CA GLU A 237 -1.50 -0.31 -18.55
C GLU A 237 -2.72 -0.75 -19.37
N ILE A 238 -3.08 -0.03 -20.44
CA ILE A 238 -4.16 -0.40 -21.36
C ILE A 238 -3.84 -1.69 -22.11
N LEU A 239 -2.63 -1.80 -22.68
CA LEU A 239 -2.26 -2.97 -23.49
C LEU A 239 -2.05 -4.22 -22.63
N LEU A 240 -1.57 -4.05 -21.39
CA LEU A 240 -1.19 -5.14 -20.49
C LEU A 240 -2.05 -5.16 -19.21
N PHE A 241 -3.31 -4.72 -19.32
CA PHE A 241 -4.23 -4.54 -18.19
C PHE A 241 -4.46 -5.80 -17.34
N TYR A 242 -4.24 -6.98 -17.91
CA TYR A 242 -4.42 -8.26 -17.23
C TYR A 242 -3.22 -8.65 -16.35
N HIS A 243 -2.08 -7.94 -16.47
CA HIS A 243 -0.82 -8.38 -15.90
C HIS A 243 -0.51 -7.73 -14.53
N PRO A 244 -0.38 -8.49 -13.42
CA PRO A 244 -0.17 -7.92 -12.08
C PRO A 244 1.16 -7.18 -11.92
N SER A 245 2.26 -7.67 -12.51
CA SER A 245 3.55 -6.95 -12.48
C SER A 245 3.44 -5.55 -13.08
N VAL A 246 2.72 -5.36 -14.19
CA VAL A 246 2.57 -4.04 -14.82
C VAL A 246 1.87 -3.07 -13.87
N TRP A 247 0.81 -3.50 -13.18
CA TRP A 247 0.13 -2.68 -12.16
C TRP A 247 1.05 -2.35 -10.97
N MET A 248 1.81 -3.32 -10.50
CA MET A 248 2.77 -3.13 -9.41
C MET A 248 3.86 -2.10 -9.79
N LEU A 249 4.51 -2.27 -10.95
CA LEU A 249 5.53 -1.35 -11.44
C LEU A 249 4.96 0.04 -11.67
N SER A 250 3.77 0.13 -12.27
CA SER A 250 3.07 1.38 -12.53
C SER A 250 2.71 2.13 -11.25
N ARG A 251 2.29 1.42 -10.21
CA ARG A 251 2.07 2.00 -8.87
C ARG A 251 3.39 2.51 -8.27
N HIS A 252 4.46 1.73 -8.35
CA HIS A 252 5.78 2.16 -7.88
C HIS A 252 6.29 3.41 -8.60
N ILE A 253 6.16 3.49 -9.92
CA ILE A 253 6.53 4.68 -10.70
C ILE A 253 5.75 5.90 -10.21
N ARG A 254 4.44 5.74 -9.95
CA ARG A 254 3.59 6.82 -9.43
C ARG A 254 4.04 7.28 -8.04
N ASP A 255 4.31 6.35 -7.14
CA ASP A 255 4.77 6.66 -5.79
C ASP A 255 6.14 7.37 -5.81
N GLU A 256 7.11 6.87 -6.58
CA GLU A 256 8.44 7.49 -6.73
C GLU A 256 8.37 8.87 -7.40
N ARG A 257 7.45 9.06 -8.36
CA ARG A 257 7.24 10.34 -9.04
C ARG A 257 6.81 11.43 -8.08
N GLU A 258 5.86 11.14 -7.20
CA GLU A 258 5.43 12.08 -6.16
C GLU A 258 6.59 12.38 -5.19
N GLN A 259 7.40 11.38 -4.84
CA GLN A 259 8.57 11.58 -3.97
C GLN A 259 9.61 12.51 -4.61
N ILE A 260 9.91 12.32 -5.89
CA ILE A 260 10.89 13.17 -6.60
C ILE A 260 10.35 14.60 -6.76
N ALA A 261 9.06 14.77 -7.02
CA ALA A 261 8.44 16.08 -7.13
C ALA A 261 8.47 16.83 -5.78
N ASP A 262 8.14 16.16 -4.69
CA ASP A 262 8.25 16.69 -3.32
C ASP A 262 9.68 17.16 -3.01
N ASP A 263 10.68 16.33 -3.30
CA ASP A 263 12.09 16.61 -3.00
C ASP A 263 12.60 17.82 -3.82
N LEU A 264 12.15 17.94 -5.07
CA LEU A 264 12.48 19.07 -5.94
C LEU A 264 11.80 20.37 -5.49
N ALA A 265 10.53 20.29 -5.07
CA ALA A 265 9.82 21.45 -4.52
C ALA A 265 10.43 21.91 -3.19
N ALA A 266 10.69 20.98 -2.28
CA ALA A 266 11.28 21.24 -0.97
C ALA A 266 12.69 21.85 -1.09
N SER A 267 13.53 21.33 -1.99
CA SER A 267 14.87 21.87 -2.24
C SER A 267 14.85 23.27 -2.86
N THR A 268 13.89 23.56 -3.74
CA THR A 268 13.72 24.89 -4.36
C THR A 268 13.30 25.94 -3.34
N LEU A 269 12.42 25.57 -2.42
CA LEU A 269 11.88 26.48 -1.40
C LEU A 269 12.81 26.61 -0.17
N GLY A 270 13.70 25.64 0.04
CA GLY A 270 14.57 25.58 1.22
C GLY A 270 13.85 25.14 2.51
N GLU A 271 12.55 24.84 2.45
CA GLU A 271 11.71 24.57 3.61
C GLU A 271 10.81 23.33 3.42
N PRO A 272 11.32 22.11 3.67
CA PRO A 272 10.54 20.87 3.52
C PRO A 272 9.28 20.83 4.39
N ARG A 273 9.31 21.46 5.57
CA ARG A 273 8.17 21.55 6.48
C ARG A 273 7.01 22.36 5.90
N ARG A 274 7.32 23.40 5.11
CA ARG A 274 6.31 24.24 4.47
C ARG A 274 5.52 23.46 3.42
N LEU A 275 6.19 22.59 2.67
CA LEU A 275 5.53 21.65 1.76
C LEU A 275 4.67 20.63 2.50
N ALA A 276 5.17 20.05 3.60
CA ALA A 276 4.40 19.12 4.42
C ALA A 276 3.11 19.75 4.98
N LEU A 277 3.18 21.01 5.45
CA LEU A 277 2.01 21.78 5.88
C LEU A 277 1.06 22.07 4.73
N ALA A 278 1.59 22.44 3.56
CA ALA A 278 0.77 22.72 2.38
C ALA A 278 -0.01 21.47 1.91
N LEU A 279 0.63 20.30 1.92
CA LEU A 279 0.00 19.01 1.63
C LEU A 279 -1.08 18.66 2.67
N SER A 280 -0.82 18.93 3.95
CA SER A 280 -1.81 18.72 5.01
C SER A 280 -3.02 19.65 4.89
N GLU A 281 -2.83 20.90 4.49
CA GLU A 281 -3.94 21.84 4.27
C GLU A 281 -4.72 21.48 3.00
N LEU A 282 -4.05 21.08 1.92
CA LEU A 282 -4.70 20.62 0.68
C LEU A 282 -5.65 19.43 0.95
N ASP A 283 -5.23 18.49 1.78
CA ASP A 283 -6.06 17.35 2.20
C ASP A 283 -7.35 17.82 2.91
N ARG A 284 -7.25 18.82 3.79
CA ARG A 284 -8.43 19.41 4.47
C ARG A 284 -9.41 20.05 3.49
N PHE A 285 -8.93 20.66 2.41
CA PHE A 285 -9.80 21.21 1.36
C PHE A 285 -10.51 20.11 0.55
N GLN A 286 -9.86 18.96 0.32
CA GLN A 286 -10.44 17.83 -0.43
C GLN A 286 -11.54 17.09 0.36
N PHE A 287 -11.46 17.03 1.69
CA PHE A 287 -12.52 16.43 2.53
C PHE A 287 -13.77 17.30 2.69
N ALA A 288 -13.74 18.57 2.28
CA ALA A 288 -14.91 19.44 2.30
C ALA A 288 -15.88 19.17 1.13
N THR A 289 -15.44 18.44 0.11
CA THR A 289 -16.24 17.96 -1.03
C THR A 289 -16.62 16.49 -0.83
N PRO A 290 -17.91 16.12 -0.85
CA PRO A 290 -18.32 14.73 -0.63
C PRO A 290 -17.87 13.85 -1.81
N GLN A 291 -16.79 13.10 -1.62
CA GLN A 291 -16.37 12.06 -2.55
C GLN A 291 -17.04 10.72 -2.19
N PRO A 292 -17.58 9.97 -3.17
CA PRO A 292 -18.01 8.61 -2.93
C PRO A 292 -16.80 7.77 -2.48
N ALA A 293 -16.91 7.24 -1.27
CA ALA A 293 -15.86 6.48 -0.61
C ALA A 293 -15.58 5.16 -1.34
N LEU A 294 -14.58 5.16 -2.21
CA LEU A 294 -13.93 3.94 -2.70
C LEU A 294 -12.47 4.25 -3.08
N GLY A 295 -11.56 3.96 -2.14
CA GLY A 295 -10.14 3.72 -2.45
C GLY A 295 -9.15 4.62 -1.72
N ALA A 296 -8.66 4.14 -0.56
CA ALA A 296 -7.29 4.21 -0.05
C ALA A 296 -6.29 5.30 -0.53
N GLN A 297 -6.69 6.56 -0.77
CA GLN A 297 -5.76 7.63 -1.14
C GLN A 297 -4.98 8.20 0.06
N GLY A 298 -5.55 8.17 1.27
CA GLY A 298 -4.94 8.74 2.49
C GLY A 298 -3.61 8.10 2.92
N GLY A 299 -3.32 6.87 2.51
CA GLY A 299 -2.08 6.17 2.87
C GLY A 299 -0.82 6.74 2.21
N ASN A 300 -0.93 7.27 0.98
CA ASN A 300 0.20 7.84 0.25
C ASN A 300 0.58 9.22 0.83
N LEU A 301 -0.40 10.07 1.15
CA LEU A 301 -0.17 11.41 1.67
C LEU A 301 0.58 11.41 3.01
N MET A 302 0.12 10.62 3.99
CA MET A 302 0.77 10.55 5.30
C MET A 302 2.23 10.05 5.18
N SER A 303 2.49 9.12 4.24
CA SER A 303 3.84 8.65 3.97
C SER A 303 4.74 9.75 3.41
N ARG A 304 4.21 10.65 2.57
CA ARG A 304 4.92 11.81 2.03
C ARG A 304 5.21 12.87 3.09
N ILE A 305 4.21 13.22 3.90
CA ILE A 305 4.36 14.14 5.04
C ILE A 305 5.41 13.60 6.01
N LYS A 306 5.32 12.32 6.39
CA LYS A 306 6.30 11.69 7.28
C LYS A 306 7.71 11.79 6.69
N ARG A 307 7.89 11.46 5.40
CA ARG A 307 9.21 11.51 4.72
C ARG A 307 9.80 12.92 4.72
N LEU A 308 8.99 13.94 4.44
CA LEU A 308 9.42 15.35 4.44
C LEU A 308 9.82 15.87 5.82
N VAL A 309 9.18 15.38 6.88
CA VAL A 309 9.44 15.80 8.27
C VAL A 309 10.55 14.98 8.93
N ARG A 310 10.63 13.68 8.64
CA ARG A 310 11.63 12.74 9.15
C ARG A 310 12.02 11.72 8.06
N PRO A 311 13.18 11.89 7.42
CA PRO A 311 13.71 10.89 6.51
C PRO A 311 14.25 9.69 7.32
N ASP A 312 13.39 8.71 7.58
CA ASP A 312 13.79 7.45 8.23
C ASP A 312 14.33 6.46 7.17
N SER A 313 15.38 5.71 7.53
CA SER A 313 15.88 4.60 6.71
C SER A 313 14.96 3.38 6.85
N GLN A 314 14.53 2.78 5.73
CA GLN A 314 13.69 1.58 5.80
C GLN A 314 14.55 0.31 6.02
N PRO A 315 14.27 -0.52 7.05
CA PRO A 315 14.98 -1.77 7.27
C PRO A 315 14.65 -2.80 6.17
N LEU A 316 15.55 -3.77 5.93
CA LEU A 316 15.30 -4.86 5.00
C LEU A 316 14.13 -5.70 5.51
N SER A 317 13.07 -5.81 4.72
CA SER A 317 11.91 -6.62 5.05
C SER A 317 12.10 -8.07 4.59
N TRP A 318 11.51 -9.03 5.31
CA TRP A 318 11.42 -10.43 4.90
C TRP A 318 10.76 -10.63 3.52
N LYS A 319 10.06 -9.60 3.00
CA LYS A 319 9.44 -9.55 1.68
C LYS A 319 10.41 -9.76 0.50
N ILE A 320 11.73 -9.75 0.72
CA ILE A 320 12.71 -10.10 -0.31
C ILE A 320 12.69 -11.59 -0.66
N ALA A 321 12.20 -12.44 0.24
CA ALA A 321 12.16 -13.89 0.03
C ALA A 321 11.24 -14.30 -1.13
N ALA A 322 10.13 -13.59 -1.34
CA ALA A 322 9.15 -13.92 -2.38
C ALA A 322 9.68 -13.77 -3.83
N PRO A 323 10.25 -12.61 -4.25
CA PRO A 323 10.83 -12.50 -5.58
C PRO A 323 12.08 -13.36 -5.75
N LEU A 324 12.87 -13.56 -4.68
CA LEU A 324 14.04 -14.43 -4.72
C LEU A 324 13.63 -15.89 -4.98
N PHE A 325 12.62 -16.39 -4.27
CA PHE A 325 12.11 -17.75 -4.46
C PHE A 325 11.54 -17.95 -5.86
N GLY A 326 10.74 -16.99 -6.36
CA GLY A 326 10.21 -17.03 -7.72
C GLY A 326 11.30 -17.02 -8.81
N LEU A 327 12.36 -16.23 -8.62
CA LEU A 327 13.49 -16.23 -9.56
C LEU A 327 14.28 -17.55 -9.50
N CYS A 328 14.52 -18.08 -8.31
CA CYS A 328 15.22 -19.36 -8.12
C CYS A 328 14.45 -20.53 -8.75
N THR A 329 13.12 -20.59 -8.58
CA THR A 329 12.31 -21.64 -9.20
C THR A 329 12.34 -21.54 -10.73
N ALA A 330 12.25 -20.34 -11.29
CA ALA A 330 12.37 -20.15 -12.73
C ALA A 330 13.74 -20.58 -13.28
N CYS A 331 14.83 -20.23 -12.59
CA CYS A 331 16.17 -20.69 -12.94
C CYS A 331 16.31 -22.21 -12.85
N ALA A 332 15.71 -22.85 -11.84
CA ALA A 332 15.74 -24.31 -11.69
C ALA A 332 14.99 -25.03 -12.83
N VAL A 333 13.84 -24.50 -13.25
CA VAL A 333 13.08 -25.03 -14.40
C VAL A 333 13.86 -24.87 -15.71
N LEU A 334 14.47 -23.70 -15.94
CA LEU A 334 15.31 -23.48 -17.12
C LEU A 334 16.54 -24.39 -17.13
N TYR A 335 17.18 -24.60 -15.97
CA TYR A 335 18.30 -25.52 -15.83
C TYR A 335 17.89 -26.97 -16.10
N ALA A 336 16.74 -27.41 -15.59
CA ALA A 336 16.21 -28.75 -15.84
C ALA A 336 15.90 -29.00 -17.33
N HIS A 337 15.43 -27.97 -18.06
CA HIS A 337 15.20 -28.06 -19.50
C HIS A 337 16.48 -27.94 -20.35
N ALA A 338 17.52 -27.28 -19.85
CA ALA A 338 18.80 -27.15 -20.53
C ALA A 338 19.75 -28.34 -20.26
N ALA A 339 19.45 -29.17 -19.25
CA ALA A 339 20.21 -30.37 -18.95
C ALA A 339 20.09 -31.36 -20.12
N PRO A 340 21.22 -31.78 -20.73
CA PRO A 340 21.17 -32.78 -21.80
C PRO A 340 20.51 -34.05 -21.27
N GLN A 341 19.51 -34.56 -21.98
CA GLN A 341 18.94 -35.87 -21.67
C GLN A 341 20.07 -36.91 -21.69
N PRO A 342 20.19 -37.78 -20.67
CA PRO A 342 21.16 -38.86 -20.71
C PRO A 342 20.95 -39.66 -22.01
N PRO A 343 22.04 -40.03 -22.72
CA PRO A 343 21.91 -40.71 -24.01
C PRO A 343 21.02 -41.94 -23.84
N ALA A 344 19.96 -42.01 -24.64
CA ALA A 344 19.07 -43.16 -24.65
C ALA A 344 19.93 -44.40 -24.91
N VAL A 345 19.91 -45.35 -23.96
CA VAL A 345 20.57 -46.65 -24.14
C VAL A 345 19.90 -47.28 -25.36
N PRO A 346 20.64 -47.53 -26.47
CA PRO A 346 20.03 -48.16 -27.64
C PRO A 346 19.45 -49.51 -27.20
N PRO A 347 18.23 -49.88 -27.65
CA PRO A 347 17.67 -51.18 -27.34
C PRO A 347 18.68 -52.24 -27.78
N ALA A 348 19.02 -53.14 -26.86
CA ALA A 348 19.96 -54.21 -27.12
C ALA A 348 19.54 -54.95 -28.41
N PRO A 349 20.48 -55.23 -29.32
CA PRO A 349 20.16 -55.98 -30.52
C PRO A 349 19.52 -57.30 -30.08
N ALA A 350 18.32 -57.56 -30.57
CA ALA A 350 17.66 -58.84 -30.37
C ALA A 350 18.58 -59.90 -30.99
N LEU A 351 19.28 -60.64 -30.12
CA LEU A 351 19.99 -61.83 -30.54
C LEU A 351 18.93 -62.80 -31.07
N ASP A 352 19.01 -63.10 -32.36
CA ASP A 352 18.24 -64.16 -33.00
C ASP A 352 18.38 -65.43 -32.16
N ALA A 353 17.30 -65.79 -31.46
CA ALA A 353 17.24 -67.04 -30.74
C ALA A 353 17.32 -68.18 -31.78
N PRO A 354 18.20 -69.18 -31.59
CA PRO A 354 18.30 -70.29 -32.52
C PRO A 354 16.97 -71.05 -32.57
N ALA A 355 16.54 -71.37 -33.79
CA ALA A 355 15.30 -72.08 -34.06
C ALA A 355 15.22 -73.39 -33.25
N VAL A 356 14.28 -73.43 -32.30
CA VAL A 356 13.94 -74.65 -31.57
C VAL A 356 12.96 -75.45 -32.45
N PRO A 357 13.22 -76.73 -32.75
CA PRO A 357 12.31 -77.54 -33.56
C PRO A 357 11.01 -77.82 -32.78
N ALA A 358 9.90 -77.75 -33.51
CA ALA A 358 8.55 -77.90 -33.00
C ALA A 358 8.33 -79.24 -32.28
N VAL A 359 7.80 -79.19 -31.07
CA VAL A 359 7.17 -80.33 -30.38
C VAL A 359 5.69 -79.97 -30.13
N PRO A 360 4.72 -80.87 -30.41
CA PRO A 360 3.31 -80.50 -30.47
C PRO A 360 2.66 -80.36 -29.09
N ALA A 361 1.59 -79.55 -29.07
CA ALA A 361 0.84 -79.11 -27.91
C ALA A 361 0.12 -80.23 -27.14
N VAL A 362 0.04 -80.05 -25.82
CA VAL A 362 -1.01 -80.66 -24.97
C VAL A 362 -1.58 -79.56 -24.06
N PRO A 363 -2.92 -79.34 -24.02
CA PRO A 363 -3.53 -78.31 -23.20
C PRO A 363 -3.93 -78.86 -21.83
N ALA A 364 -3.66 -78.12 -20.75
CA ALA A 364 -4.22 -78.43 -19.44
C ALA A 364 -4.46 -77.17 -18.60
N ARG A 365 -5.71 -76.67 -18.73
CA ARG A 365 -6.68 -76.31 -17.68
C ARG A 365 -6.15 -75.76 -16.33
N MET A 366 -6.58 -74.52 -16.04
CA MET A 366 -6.56 -73.84 -14.73
C MET A 366 -7.28 -74.62 -13.61
N VAL A 367 -6.82 -74.43 -12.36
CA VAL A 367 -7.61 -74.13 -11.13
C VAL A 367 -6.64 -73.93 -9.93
N PRO A 368 -7.00 -73.16 -8.87
CA PRO A 368 -6.13 -72.24 -8.14
C PRO A 368 -5.79 -72.67 -6.69
N VAL A 369 -4.83 -71.99 -6.02
CA VAL A 369 -4.55 -72.16 -4.57
C VAL A 369 -4.26 -70.81 -3.88
N PRO A 370 -4.96 -70.48 -2.76
CA PRO A 370 -4.77 -69.26 -1.95
C PRO A 370 -3.75 -69.43 -0.77
N PRO A 371 -3.42 -68.38 0.00
CA PRO A 371 -2.07 -68.11 0.53
C PRO A 371 -1.80 -68.63 1.96
N PRO A 372 -0.52 -68.72 2.41
CA PRO A 372 -0.18 -68.93 3.82
C PRO A 372 0.10 -67.61 4.58
N PRO A 373 -0.25 -67.53 5.88
CA PRO A 373 0.12 -66.43 6.78
C PRO A 373 1.28 -66.87 7.73
N PRO A 374 1.58 -66.16 8.84
CA PRO A 374 2.81 -65.38 9.03
C PRO A 374 3.83 -66.06 9.97
N LEU A 375 5.10 -65.65 9.90
CA LEU A 375 6.10 -66.02 10.91
C LEU A 375 6.56 -64.79 11.68
N ALA A 376 6.45 -64.91 13.01
CA ALA A 376 6.83 -63.93 13.99
C ALA A 376 8.22 -64.24 14.58
N MET A 377 8.89 -63.16 14.97
CA MET A 377 9.93 -62.98 15.98
C MET A 377 11.26 -63.76 15.85
N LEU A 378 12.36 -62.98 15.85
CA LEU A 378 13.32 -62.99 16.96
C LEU A 378 14.22 -61.75 16.92
N ASP A 379 14.53 -61.27 18.12
CA ASP A 379 15.21 -60.01 18.49
C ASP A 379 16.72 -59.94 18.14
N PRO A 380 17.34 -58.74 18.17
CA PRO A 380 18.66 -58.47 17.60
C PRO A 380 19.82 -58.60 18.61
N PRO A 381 21.05 -58.94 18.15
CA PRO A 381 22.26 -58.66 18.91
C PRO A 381 22.99 -57.41 18.39
N ALA A 382 23.66 -56.75 19.33
CA ALA A 382 24.31 -55.46 19.22
C ALA A 382 25.72 -55.49 18.60
N ALA A 383 26.11 -54.30 18.14
CA ALA A 383 27.46 -53.73 18.04
C ALA A 383 28.44 -54.26 16.97
N ALA A 384 28.78 -53.41 15.98
CA ALA A 384 30.17 -53.05 15.65
C ALA A 384 30.21 -51.93 14.57
N LYS A 385 31.24 -51.09 14.67
CA LYS A 385 31.47 -49.79 13.99
C LYS A 385 31.73 -49.90 12.47
N PRO A 386 31.30 -48.93 11.64
CA PRO A 386 31.91 -48.68 10.34
C PRO A 386 33.12 -47.73 10.46
N GLN A 387 34.22 -48.13 9.83
CA GLN A 387 35.50 -47.42 9.75
C GLN A 387 35.40 -46.14 8.92
N VAL A 388 36.13 -45.11 9.36
CA VAL A 388 36.37 -43.85 8.64
C VAL A 388 37.55 -44.06 7.67
N PRO A 389 37.43 -43.76 6.37
CA PRO A 389 38.58 -43.77 5.47
C PRO A 389 39.45 -42.53 5.68
N ALA A 390 40.77 -42.73 5.67
CA ALA A 390 41.79 -41.71 5.81
C ALA A 390 41.80 -40.71 4.64
N ALA A 391 42.00 -39.43 4.97
CA ALA A 391 42.22 -38.34 4.03
C ALA A 391 43.70 -38.28 3.57
N PRO A 392 44.00 -37.92 2.31
CA PRO A 392 45.37 -37.79 1.82
C PRO A 392 46.03 -36.47 2.27
N GLU A 393 47.32 -36.56 2.60
CA GLU A 393 48.20 -35.47 3.01
C GLU A 393 48.40 -34.43 1.89
N ALA A 394 48.21 -33.15 2.23
CA ALA A 394 48.52 -32.02 1.37
C ALA A 394 49.93 -31.49 1.65
N ARG A 395 50.69 -31.23 0.59
CA ARG A 395 52.01 -30.57 0.61
C ARG A 395 51.93 -29.16 1.20
N PRO A 396 53.00 -28.65 1.84
CA PRO A 396 53.03 -27.28 2.36
C PRO A 396 53.23 -26.26 1.21
N ALA A 397 52.33 -25.28 1.13
CA ALA A 397 52.45 -24.09 0.27
C ALA A 397 53.22 -22.96 1.01
N PRO A 398 53.93 -22.06 0.30
CA PRO A 398 54.84 -21.10 0.90
C PRO A 398 54.11 -19.96 1.64
N ALA A 399 54.80 -19.39 2.65
CA ALA A 399 54.30 -18.33 3.51
C ALA A 399 53.90 -17.05 2.74
N PRO A 400 52.83 -16.35 3.14
CA PRO A 400 52.45 -15.07 2.55
C PRO A 400 53.38 -13.95 3.01
N ALA A 401 53.75 -13.07 2.07
CA ALA A 401 54.52 -11.86 2.31
C ALA A 401 53.77 -10.86 3.22
N PRO A 402 54.48 -10.02 4.00
CA PRO A 402 53.85 -9.02 4.85
C PRO A 402 53.18 -7.92 4.01
N ALA A 403 51.99 -7.51 4.43
CA ALA A 403 51.21 -6.44 3.81
C ALA A 403 51.91 -5.07 3.93
N PRO A 404 51.78 -4.18 2.92
CA PRO A 404 52.30 -2.82 3.01
C PRO A 404 51.53 -1.99 4.03
N ALA A 405 52.27 -1.15 4.78
CA ALA A 405 51.73 -0.24 5.79
C ALA A 405 50.73 0.78 5.18
N PRO A 406 49.70 1.20 5.93
CA PRO A 406 48.77 2.23 5.48
C PRO A 406 49.48 3.60 5.39
N ALA A 407 49.23 4.33 4.31
CA ALA A 407 49.72 5.69 4.12
C ALA A 407 49.14 6.65 5.18
N PRO A 408 49.91 7.68 5.61
CA PRO A 408 49.44 8.64 6.60
C PRO A 408 48.32 9.52 6.02
N ALA A 409 47.29 9.76 6.83
CA ALA A 409 46.18 10.64 6.50
C ALA A 409 46.66 12.09 6.24
N PRO A 410 46.09 12.82 5.27
CA PRO A 410 46.39 14.24 5.08
C PRO A 410 45.84 15.06 6.26
N ALA A 411 46.65 16.03 6.71
CA ALA A 411 46.34 16.93 7.81
C ALA A 411 45.05 17.75 7.56
N PRO A 412 44.27 18.06 8.61
CA PRO A 412 43.09 18.90 8.47
C PRO A 412 43.48 20.34 8.11
N ALA A 413 42.77 20.92 7.14
CA ALA A 413 42.89 22.33 6.78
C ALA A 413 42.52 23.25 7.96
N PRO A 414 43.16 24.43 8.11
CA PRO A 414 42.87 25.35 9.20
C PRO A 414 41.45 25.91 9.09
N ALA A 415 40.75 25.95 10.23
CA ALA A 415 39.41 26.50 10.36
C ALA A 415 39.38 28.01 9.99
N PRO A 416 38.40 28.48 9.22
CA PRO A 416 38.20 29.92 9.01
C PRO A 416 37.78 30.58 10.33
N ALA A 417 38.38 31.75 10.60
CA ALA A 417 38.16 32.55 11.79
C ALA A 417 36.66 32.84 12.04
N ALA A 418 36.25 32.70 13.30
CA ALA A 418 34.91 33.01 13.76
C ALA A 418 34.57 34.49 13.51
N ARG A 419 33.40 34.75 12.92
CA ARG A 419 32.81 36.10 12.88
C ARG A 419 32.34 36.50 14.29
N PRO A 420 32.45 37.77 14.69
CA PRO A 420 31.93 38.25 15.96
C PRO A 420 30.42 38.03 16.06
N ALA A 421 29.95 37.59 17.23
CA ALA A 421 28.53 37.46 17.54
C ALA A 421 27.82 38.83 17.53
N PRO A 422 26.62 38.96 16.95
CA PRO A 422 25.80 40.14 17.13
C PRO A 422 25.26 40.20 18.57
N ALA A 423 25.24 41.42 19.14
CA ALA A 423 24.81 41.71 20.50
C ALA A 423 23.36 41.24 20.79
N PRO A 424 23.04 40.86 22.04
CA PRO A 424 21.70 40.45 22.42
C PRO A 424 20.72 41.64 22.34
N ALA A 425 19.56 41.42 21.71
CA ALA A 425 18.45 42.36 21.71
C ALA A 425 17.82 42.46 23.12
N PRO A 426 17.34 43.65 23.54
CA PRO A 426 16.74 43.85 24.85
C PRO A 426 15.40 43.10 24.99
N ALA A 427 15.15 42.57 26.19
CA ALA A 427 13.94 41.84 26.54
C ALA A 427 12.68 42.72 26.49
N PRO A 428 11.54 42.23 25.97
CA PRO A 428 10.27 42.94 26.04
C PRO A 428 9.69 42.90 27.47
N ALA A 429 9.15 44.04 27.91
CA ALA A 429 8.53 44.26 29.22
C ALA A 429 7.30 43.36 29.46
N PRO A 430 7.02 42.98 30.73
CA PRO A 430 5.88 42.15 31.08
C PRO A 430 4.55 42.90 30.91
N ALA A 431 3.56 42.25 30.29
CA ALA A 431 2.20 42.74 30.16
C ALA A 431 1.44 42.70 31.51
N PRO A 432 0.53 43.65 31.78
CA PRO A 432 -0.18 43.76 33.05
C PRO A 432 -1.27 42.69 33.23
N ALA A 433 -1.46 42.25 34.47
CA ALA A 433 -2.46 41.28 34.88
C ALA A 433 -3.90 41.85 34.78
N PRO A 434 -4.89 41.09 34.30
CA PRO A 434 -6.29 41.47 34.43
C PRO A 434 -6.86 41.12 35.81
N ALA A 435 -7.68 42.04 36.32
CA ALA A 435 -8.27 42.08 37.64
C ALA A 435 -9.35 41.02 37.90
N ALA A 436 -9.48 40.66 39.19
CA ALA A 436 -10.51 39.81 39.74
C ALA A 436 -11.89 40.50 39.77
N VAL A 437 -12.97 39.75 39.47
CA VAL A 437 -14.35 40.08 39.86
C VAL A 437 -15.08 38.82 40.32
N ALA A 438 -15.94 39.03 41.32
CA ALA A 438 -16.51 38.11 42.31
C ALA A 438 -17.52 37.05 41.84
N ALA A 439 -17.73 36.06 42.71
CA ALA A 439 -18.81 35.07 42.72
C ALA A 439 -20.19 35.68 43.07
N PRO A 440 -21.30 34.97 42.76
CA PRO A 440 -22.14 34.52 43.88
C PRO A 440 -22.82 33.13 43.73
N ALA A 441 -22.82 32.42 44.88
CA ALA A 441 -23.84 31.56 45.54
C ALA A 441 -24.78 30.57 44.80
N ALA A 442 -24.78 29.32 45.29
CA ALA A 442 -25.87 28.31 45.28
C ALA A 442 -26.92 28.61 46.40
N PRO A 443 -28.15 28.01 46.49
CA PRO A 443 -28.49 26.56 46.54
C PRO A 443 -29.82 26.21 45.78
N ALA A 444 -30.42 25.01 45.72
CA ALA A 444 -30.56 23.87 46.63
C ALA A 444 -31.01 22.58 45.90
N ALA A 445 -30.73 21.42 46.52
CA ALA A 445 -31.32 20.09 46.27
C ALA A 445 -32.58 19.91 47.18
N PRO A 446 -33.43 18.84 47.10
CA PRO A 446 -33.00 17.46 47.42
C PRO A 446 -33.76 16.25 46.80
N ALA A 447 -33.17 15.06 47.07
CA ALA A 447 -33.74 13.71 47.32
C ALA A 447 -34.52 12.95 46.22
N ALA A 448 -34.53 11.61 46.10
CA ALA A 448 -33.78 10.49 46.69
C ALA A 448 -34.16 9.16 45.97
N ALA A 449 -33.44 8.08 46.32
CA ALA A 449 -33.87 6.68 46.46
C ALA A 449 -33.44 5.61 45.42
N ALA A 450 -32.49 4.79 45.90
CA ALA A 450 -32.49 3.31 46.01
C ALA A 450 -32.30 2.39 44.77
N ALA A 451 -31.27 1.54 44.87
CA ALA A 451 -31.03 0.31 44.09
C ALA A 451 -31.87 -0.88 44.63
N PRO A 452 -32.02 -2.02 43.92
CA PRO A 452 -31.02 -3.12 43.99
C PRO A 452 -30.90 -3.95 42.66
N PRO A 453 -30.44 -5.23 42.60
CA PRO A 453 -29.22 -5.66 41.89
C PRO A 453 -29.44 -6.55 40.63
N ALA A 454 -28.32 -6.95 40.01
CA ALA A 454 -28.13 -7.69 38.75
C ALA A 454 -28.94 -8.99 38.54
N PRO A 455 -28.91 -9.54 37.29
CA PRO A 455 -28.72 -10.96 37.11
C PRO A 455 -27.38 -11.28 36.43
N MET A 456 -26.68 -12.24 37.02
CA MET A 456 -25.60 -12.98 36.38
C MET A 456 -26.17 -13.78 35.20
N LEU A 457 -25.58 -13.66 34.02
CA LEU A 457 -25.72 -14.68 32.99
C LEU A 457 -24.63 -15.73 33.22
N SER A 458 -25.09 -16.82 33.84
CA SER A 458 -24.52 -18.15 33.83
C SER A 458 -24.04 -18.53 32.43
N GLY A 459 -22.72 -18.65 32.25
CA GLY A 459 -22.15 -19.40 31.15
C GLY A 459 -22.19 -20.89 31.49
N GLU A 460 -23.05 -21.64 30.81
CA GLU A 460 -22.96 -23.10 30.81
C GLU A 460 -21.61 -23.57 30.23
N PRO A 461 -21.07 -24.70 30.72
CA PRO A 461 -19.82 -25.25 30.26
C PRO A 461 -20.00 -25.89 28.89
N SER A 462 -19.58 -25.19 27.82
CA SER A 462 -19.45 -25.81 26.51
C SER A 462 -18.42 -26.95 26.58
N ALA A 463 -18.84 -28.14 26.15
CA ALA A 463 -18.11 -29.39 26.22
C ALA A 463 -16.68 -29.28 25.68
N ARG A 464 -15.73 -29.68 26.52
CA ARG A 464 -14.29 -29.55 26.32
C ARG A 464 -13.79 -30.68 25.42
N ALA A 465 -13.27 -30.32 24.24
CA ALA A 465 -12.37 -31.20 23.49
C ALA A 465 -11.13 -31.51 24.36
N PRO A 466 -10.63 -32.76 24.38
CA PRO A 466 -9.49 -33.12 25.20
C PRO A 466 -8.23 -32.46 24.65
N GLY A 467 -7.48 -31.76 25.51
CA GLY A 467 -6.08 -31.38 25.20
C GLY A 467 -5.70 -29.90 25.21
N ARG A 468 -6.49 -28.97 25.76
CA ARG A 468 -5.98 -27.62 26.09
C ARG A 468 -6.04 -27.35 27.59
N VAL A 469 -4.89 -27.53 28.24
CA VAL A 469 -4.60 -27.02 29.59
C VAL A 469 -4.61 -25.50 29.51
N ARG A 470 -5.48 -24.86 30.30
CA ARG A 470 -5.59 -23.39 30.35
C ARG A 470 -4.66 -22.91 31.45
N MET A 471 -3.44 -22.54 31.08
CA MET A 471 -2.49 -21.94 32.01
C MET A 471 -2.80 -20.47 32.25
N ASN A 472 -2.75 -20.04 33.50
CA ASN A 472 -2.90 -18.64 33.89
C ASN A 472 -1.51 -17.98 33.98
N PHE A 473 -1.25 -17.03 33.08
CA PHE A 473 0.00 -16.27 33.07
C PHE A 473 -0.25 -14.86 33.62
N GLY A 474 0.50 -14.48 34.66
CA GLY A 474 0.57 -13.10 35.14
C GLY A 474 1.36 -12.21 34.17
N ARG A 475 2.42 -12.75 33.56
CA ARG A 475 3.30 -12.07 32.60
C ARG A 475 3.91 -13.08 31.63
N LEU A 476 3.79 -12.81 30.33
CA LEU A 476 4.31 -13.66 29.26
C LEU A 476 5.03 -12.79 28.23
N THR A 477 6.31 -13.10 28.00
CA THR A 477 7.12 -12.49 26.96
C THR A 477 7.60 -13.60 26.05
N MET A 478 7.12 -13.61 24.80
CA MET A 478 7.50 -14.66 23.84
C MET A 478 8.66 -14.20 22.97
N ASN A 479 9.71 -15.03 22.91
CA ASN A 479 10.83 -14.83 22.00
C ASN A 479 11.35 -16.18 21.51
N ASP A 480 10.82 -16.62 20.36
CA ASP A 480 11.19 -17.90 19.72
C ASP A 480 12.68 -17.98 19.33
N LYS A 481 13.45 -16.89 19.41
CA LYS A 481 14.90 -16.82 19.10
C LYS A 481 15.78 -16.69 20.34
N ALA A 482 15.23 -16.67 21.55
CA ALA A 482 16.01 -16.55 22.76
C ALA A 482 16.84 -17.83 23.02
N LYS A 483 18.15 -17.65 23.23
CA LYS A 483 19.07 -18.76 23.52
C LYS A 483 18.79 -19.39 24.88
N ASP A 484 18.34 -18.58 25.84
CA ASP A 484 17.93 -18.99 27.16
C ASP A 484 16.52 -18.49 27.51
N ALA A 485 15.87 -19.19 28.43
CA ALA A 485 14.47 -18.99 28.80
C ALA A 485 14.27 -19.32 30.28
N TYR A 486 13.34 -18.65 30.96
CA TYR A 486 12.94 -19.07 32.30
C TYR A 486 11.47 -18.80 32.58
N GLY A 487 10.93 -19.57 33.52
CA GLY A 487 9.56 -19.48 33.99
C GLY A 487 9.51 -19.64 35.51
N ILE A 488 8.74 -18.78 36.18
CA ILE A 488 8.48 -18.90 37.63
C ILE A 488 7.03 -19.34 37.82
N LYS A 489 6.82 -20.57 38.31
CA LYS A 489 5.50 -21.11 38.69
C LYS A 489 5.20 -20.78 40.14
N ARG A 490 3.99 -20.26 40.41
CA ARG A 490 3.49 -19.95 41.75
C ARG A 490 2.00 -20.27 41.86
N GLY A 491 1.63 -21.17 42.76
CA GLY A 491 0.24 -21.62 42.91
C GLY A 491 -0.33 -22.17 41.60
N ASP A 492 -1.52 -21.70 41.20
CA ASP A 492 -2.23 -22.15 39.98
C ASP A 492 -1.82 -21.36 38.70
N GLY A 493 -0.68 -20.68 38.70
CA GLY A 493 -0.24 -19.88 37.55
C GLY A 493 1.25 -19.58 37.51
N TYR A 494 1.66 -18.82 36.49
CA TYR A 494 3.04 -18.40 36.29
C TYR A 494 3.18 -16.89 36.41
N THR A 495 4.15 -16.42 37.19
CA THR A 495 4.35 -14.98 37.44
C THR A 495 5.13 -14.30 36.33
N ALA A 496 6.09 -15.00 35.71
CA ALA A 496 6.88 -14.50 34.57
C ALA A 496 7.37 -15.66 33.70
N ILE A 497 7.21 -15.55 32.38
CA ILE A 497 7.74 -16.49 31.39
C ILE A 497 8.43 -15.74 30.25
N TYR A 498 9.69 -16.05 30.02
CA TYR A 498 10.43 -15.70 28.81
C TYR A 498 10.72 -16.97 28.05
N SER A 499 9.92 -17.28 27.03
CA SER A 499 10.01 -18.60 26.38
C SER A 499 9.54 -18.58 24.92
N GLY A 500 9.96 -19.58 24.15
CA GLY A 500 9.47 -19.86 22.81
C GLY A 500 8.27 -20.82 22.81
N ARG A 501 7.63 -21.00 21.65
CA ARG A 501 6.46 -21.90 21.50
C ARG A 501 6.72 -23.36 21.93
N GLY A 502 7.95 -23.85 21.79
CA GLY A 502 8.35 -25.21 22.20
C GLY A 502 8.46 -25.39 23.71
N ASP A 503 8.82 -24.33 24.44
CA ASP A 503 9.05 -24.35 25.89
C ASP A 503 7.74 -24.50 26.69
N MET A 504 6.63 -24.05 26.12
CA MET A 504 5.30 -24.12 26.75
C MET A 504 4.83 -25.56 26.96
N ALA A 505 5.18 -26.48 26.04
CA ALA A 505 4.84 -27.89 26.18
C ALA A 505 5.62 -28.55 27.32
N GLU A 506 6.88 -28.12 27.54
CA GLU A 506 7.72 -28.61 28.64
C GLU A 506 7.23 -28.09 30.00
N LEU A 507 6.91 -26.80 30.09
CA LEU A 507 6.31 -26.20 31.29
C LEU A 507 5.00 -26.89 31.68
N SER A 508 4.15 -27.25 30.70
CA SER A 508 2.94 -28.04 30.96
C SER A 508 3.21 -29.41 31.53
N ARG A 509 4.24 -30.11 31.04
CA ARG A 509 4.62 -31.42 31.59
C ARG A 509 5.17 -31.29 33.01
N LEU A 510 5.96 -30.24 33.27
CA LEU A 510 6.51 -29.98 34.60
C LEU A 510 5.43 -29.55 35.60
N GLU A 511 4.37 -28.88 35.14
CA GLU A 511 3.24 -28.52 35.98
C GLU A 511 2.53 -29.74 36.56
N ASP A 512 2.34 -30.78 35.73
CA ASP A 512 1.72 -32.05 36.12
C ASP A 512 2.67 -32.92 36.96
N ALA A 513 3.98 -32.87 36.69
CA ALA A 513 4.99 -33.71 37.33
C ALA A 513 5.52 -33.17 38.67
N VAL A 514 5.57 -31.84 38.83
CA VAL A 514 6.18 -31.18 39.99
C VAL A 514 5.10 -30.51 40.83
N LYS A 515 4.86 -31.08 42.03
CA LYS A 515 3.96 -30.49 43.03
C LYS A 515 4.66 -29.34 43.76
N GLY A 516 4.10 -28.14 43.67
CA GLY A 516 4.59 -26.93 44.35
C GLY A 516 5.17 -25.87 43.41
N ASP A 517 5.70 -24.81 44.00
CA ASP A 517 6.32 -23.68 43.31
C ASP A 517 7.72 -24.06 42.82
N PHE A 518 8.09 -23.62 41.62
CA PHE A 518 9.40 -23.89 41.04
C PHE A 518 9.82 -22.82 40.04
N ILE A 519 11.14 -22.71 39.83
CA ILE A 519 11.73 -21.95 38.72
C ILE A 519 12.24 -22.95 37.69
N TRP A 520 11.78 -22.82 36.46
CA TRP A 520 12.33 -23.52 35.31
C TRP A 520 13.26 -22.59 34.54
N TYR A 521 14.43 -23.08 34.15
CA TYR A 521 15.41 -22.35 33.34
C TYR A 521 15.92 -23.25 32.23
N ARG A 522 15.97 -22.76 31.01
CA ARG A 522 16.58 -23.42 29.86
C ARG A 522 17.73 -22.57 29.35
N ASP A 523 18.88 -23.21 29.14
CA ASP A 523 20.01 -22.65 28.42
C ASP A 523 20.37 -23.59 27.26
N GLY A 524 20.15 -23.13 26.03
CA GLY A 524 20.28 -23.97 24.84
C GLY A 524 19.33 -25.17 24.87
N ASN A 525 19.89 -26.38 24.89
CA ASN A 525 19.17 -27.66 24.92
C ASN A 525 19.02 -28.27 26.34
N GLN A 526 19.60 -27.65 27.37
CA GLN A 526 19.53 -28.16 28.73
C GLN A 526 18.54 -27.34 29.56
N ALA A 527 17.62 -28.02 30.21
CA ALA A 527 16.71 -27.42 31.17
C ALA A 527 17.08 -27.79 32.60
N TRP A 528 16.77 -26.87 33.51
CA TRP A 528 17.08 -26.91 34.93
C TRP A 528 15.83 -26.53 35.73
N LEU A 529 15.64 -27.20 36.86
CA LEU A 529 14.53 -26.99 37.77
C LEU A 529 15.09 -26.59 39.14
N ILE A 530 14.61 -25.48 39.70
CA ILE A 530 15.01 -24.97 41.00
C ILE A 530 13.78 -24.95 41.92
N LYS A 531 13.86 -25.68 43.03
CA LYS A 531 12.79 -25.82 44.04
C LYS A 531 13.13 -25.12 45.37
N ASP A 532 14.26 -24.42 45.45
CA ASP A 532 14.72 -23.74 46.66
C ASP A 532 13.72 -22.62 47.05
N PRO A 533 13.00 -22.75 48.20
CA PRO A 533 11.99 -21.79 48.60
C PRO A 533 12.58 -20.40 48.93
N ALA A 534 13.83 -20.33 49.39
CA ALA A 534 14.50 -19.06 49.65
C ALA A 534 14.84 -18.33 48.34
N LEU A 535 15.22 -19.07 47.30
CA LEU A 535 15.51 -18.52 45.98
C LEU A 535 14.24 -18.10 45.23
N LEU A 536 13.17 -18.89 45.37
CA LEU A 536 11.83 -18.54 44.89
C LEU A 536 11.32 -17.24 45.52
N ALA A 537 11.49 -17.07 46.83
CA ALA A 537 11.10 -15.85 47.53
C ALA A 537 11.88 -14.62 47.04
N LYS A 538 13.21 -14.75 46.86
CA LYS A 538 14.05 -13.67 46.32
C LYS A 538 13.71 -13.32 44.87
N ALA A 539 13.53 -14.32 44.01
CA ALA A 539 13.15 -14.11 42.61
C ALA A 539 11.79 -13.40 42.51
N SER A 540 10.88 -13.72 43.41
CA SER A 540 9.56 -13.07 43.46
C SER A 540 9.63 -11.64 44.01
N ALA A 541 10.48 -11.39 45.01
CA ALA A 541 10.70 -10.04 45.52
C ALA A 541 11.29 -9.11 44.45
N ALA A 542 12.14 -9.64 43.55
CA ALA A 542 12.69 -8.88 42.42
C ALA A 542 11.60 -8.39 41.45
N TRP A 543 10.51 -9.16 41.26
CA TRP A 543 9.40 -8.79 40.37
C TRP A 543 8.33 -7.89 41.01
N ALA A 544 8.28 -7.80 42.34
CA ALA A 544 7.24 -7.08 43.06
C ALA A 544 7.05 -5.60 42.63
N PRO A 545 8.10 -4.80 42.37
CA PRO A 545 7.94 -3.43 41.88
C PRO A 545 7.26 -3.37 40.51
N ALA A 546 7.63 -4.27 39.60
CA ALA A 546 7.05 -4.32 38.26
C ALA A 546 5.60 -4.85 38.28
N ASP A 547 5.27 -5.73 39.22
CA ASP A 547 3.88 -6.21 39.42
C ASP A 547 2.97 -5.11 39.98
N ALA A 548 3.46 -4.31 40.92
CA ALA A 548 2.72 -3.15 41.44
C ALA A 548 2.41 -2.14 40.32
N LEU A 549 3.39 -1.87 39.45
CA LEU A 549 3.22 -0.98 38.30
C LEU A 549 2.23 -1.54 37.26
N ASN A 550 2.25 -2.86 37.01
CA ASN A 550 1.26 -3.51 36.15
C ASN A 550 -0.17 -3.34 36.67
N LEU A 551 -0.37 -3.32 37.98
CA LEU A 551 -1.69 -3.07 38.58
C LEU A 551 -2.17 -1.65 38.27
N GLN A 552 -1.30 -0.66 38.40
CA GLN A 552 -1.60 0.73 38.02
C GLN A 552 -1.92 0.87 36.54
N MET A 553 -1.20 0.16 35.66
CA MET A 553 -1.52 0.12 34.23
C MET A 553 -2.89 -0.48 33.93
N LYS A 554 -3.29 -1.54 34.66
CA LYS A 554 -4.63 -2.13 34.50
C LYS A 554 -5.73 -1.13 34.84
N GLU A 555 -5.55 -0.34 35.90
CA GLU A 555 -6.49 0.72 36.27
C GLU A 555 -6.58 1.81 35.19
N HIS A 556 -5.43 2.25 34.66
CA HIS A 556 -5.40 3.25 33.58
C HIS A 556 -6.02 2.71 32.27
N ASN A 557 -5.81 1.45 31.94
CA ASN A 557 -6.44 0.80 30.79
C ASN A 557 -7.97 0.73 30.96
N LYS A 558 -8.46 0.45 32.17
CA LYS A 558 -9.90 0.48 32.47
C LYS A 558 -10.49 1.88 32.27
N ALA A 559 -9.77 2.92 32.67
CA ALA A 559 -10.16 4.31 32.42
C ALA A 559 -10.17 4.64 30.92
N MET A 560 -9.19 4.16 30.13
CA MET A 560 -9.23 4.29 28.65
C MET A 560 -10.44 3.62 28.05
N GLU A 561 -10.78 2.42 28.49
CA GLU A 561 -11.91 1.68 27.94
C GLU A 561 -13.24 2.40 28.19
N GLN A 562 -13.41 2.97 29.39
CA GLN A 562 -14.56 3.82 29.72
C GLN A 562 -14.59 5.08 28.83
N HIS A 563 -13.44 5.70 28.59
CA HIS A 563 -13.32 6.87 27.73
C HIS A 563 -13.68 6.54 26.27
N ASN A 564 -13.20 5.41 25.74
CA ASN A 564 -13.51 4.96 24.38
C ASN A 564 -15.01 4.70 24.21
N LYS A 565 -15.67 4.07 25.19
CA LYS A 565 -17.13 3.87 25.18
C LYS A 565 -17.89 5.19 25.13
N ALA A 566 -17.43 6.21 25.87
CA ALA A 566 -18.04 7.54 25.81
C ALA A 566 -17.87 8.21 24.43
N MET A 567 -16.69 8.05 23.80
CA MET A 567 -16.43 8.57 22.46
C MET A 567 -17.23 7.86 21.37
N GLU A 568 -17.43 6.55 21.51
CA GLU A 568 -18.27 5.75 20.60
C GLU A 568 -19.73 6.21 20.67
N ALA A 569 -20.28 6.38 21.88
CA ALA A 569 -21.63 6.91 22.07
C ALA A 569 -21.82 8.32 21.48
N LEU A 570 -20.78 9.16 21.56
CA LEU A 570 -20.80 10.51 21.00
C LEU A 570 -20.69 10.50 19.46
N SER A 571 -19.94 9.55 18.91
CA SER A 571 -19.80 9.34 17.46
C SER A 571 -21.10 8.83 16.84
N GLU A 572 -21.82 7.92 17.52
CA GLU A 572 -23.14 7.46 17.10
C GLU A 572 -24.17 8.58 17.07
N LYS A 573 -24.16 9.48 18.06
CA LYS A 573 -25.00 10.70 18.04
C LYS A 573 -24.69 11.59 16.84
N MET A 574 -23.42 11.66 16.41
CA MET A 574 -22.99 12.48 15.28
C MET A 574 -23.46 11.88 13.95
N ARG A 575 -23.36 10.56 13.81
CA ARG A 575 -23.87 9.83 12.66
C ARG A 575 -25.38 10.00 12.52
N ALA A 576 -26.13 9.83 13.61
CA ALA A 576 -27.58 10.02 13.61
C ALA A 576 -27.99 11.48 13.23
N ALA A 577 -27.29 12.48 13.77
CA ALA A 577 -27.53 13.88 13.42
C ALA A 577 -27.18 14.21 11.95
N SER A 578 -26.12 13.59 11.41
CA SER A 578 -25.72 13.75 10.01
C SER A 578 -26.75 13.12 9.06
N GLU A 579 -27.19 11.90 9.33
CA GLU A 579 -28.22 11.20 8.55
C GLU A 579 -29.55 11.96 8.54
N GLN A 580 -29.93 12.57 9.67
CA GLN A 580 -31.12 13.42 9.77
C GLN A 580 -30.98 14.70 8.93
N SER A 581 -29.79 15.31 8.90
CA SER A 581 -29.50 16.48 8.07
C SER A 581 -29.49 16.15 6.57
N GLU A 582 -29.01 14.98 6.17
CA GLU A 582 -28.96 14.55 4.76
C GLU A 582 -30.35 14.22 4.20
N ARG A 583 -31.22 13.57 4.99
CA ARG A 583 -32.60 13.27 4.57
C ARG A 583 -33.46 14.51 4.36
N ALA A 584 -33.18 15.59 5.10
CA ALA A 584 -33.89 16.87 5.00
C ALA A 584 -33.34 17.81 3.91
N GLY A 585 -32.24 17.43 3.23
CA GLY A 585 -31.50 18.27 2.28
C GLY A 585 -31.83 18.07 0.80
N ARG A 586 -32.99 17.46 0.46
CA ARG A 586 -33.42 17.31 -0.94
C ARG A 586 -34.61 18.20 -1.26
N GLY A 587 -34.36 19.26 -2.03
CA GLY A 587 -35.32 19.74 -3.00
C GLY A 587 -35.60 21.24 -3.01
N VAL A 588 -35.70 21.75 -4.24
CA VAL A 588 -36.42 22.96 -4.68
C VAL A 588 -35.74 24.31 -4.38
N GLN A 589 -34.73 24.70 -5.16
CA GLN A 589 -34.49 26.15 -5.37
C GLN A 589 -33.67 26.51 -6.62
N HIS A 590 -33.09 25.55 -7.35
CA HIS A 590 -32.21 25.86 -8.50
C HIS A 590 -32.98 26.35 -9.74
N ASP A 591 -34.14 25.73 -10.04
CA ASP A 591 -34.89 26.00 -11.27
C ASP A 591 -35.50 27.42 -11.31
N LYS A 592 -35.95 27.95 -10.17
CA LYS A 592 -36.50 29.31 -10.06
C LYS A 592 -35.43 30.39 -10.27
N ILE A 593 -34.22 30.18 -9.76
CA ILE A 593 -33.09 31.09 -9.94
C ILE A 593 -32.71 31.16 -11.42
N GLU A 594 -32.62 29.99 -12.06
CA GLU A 594 -32.23 29.90 -13.47
C GLU A 594 -33.27 30.52 -14.41
N GLN A 595 -34.56 30.42 -14.06
CA GLN A 595 -35.64 31.04 -14.80
C GLN A 595 -35.59 32.58 -14.71
N VAL A 596 -35.39 33.13 -13.51
CA VAL A 596 -35.27 34.59 -13.30
C VAL A 596 -34.00 35.14 -13.99
N ALA A 597 -32.88 34.40 -13.93
CA ALA A 597 -31.64 34.77 -14.60
C ALA A 597 -31.79 34.83 -16.14
N ARG A 598 -32.45 33.84 -16.75
CA ARG A 598 -32.74 33.83 -18.20
C ARG A 598 -33.62 35.00 -18.64
N GLN A 599 -34.59 35.39 -17.82
CA GLN A 599 -35.47 36.52 -18.11
C GLN A 599 -34.73 37.87 -18.03
N GLN A 600 -33.84 38.04 -17.03
CA GLN A 600 -32.99 39.22 -16.93
C GLN A 600 -32.03 39.37 -18.12
N GLU A 601 -31.42 38.26 -18.56
CA GLU A 601 -30.51 38.27 -19.71
C GLU A 601 -31.23 38.68 -21.01
N ALA A 602 -32.48 38.26 -21.19
CA ALA A 602 -33.28 38.63 -22.35
C ALA A 602 -33.62 40.14 -22.40
N VAL A 603 -33.92 40.75 -21.26
CA VAL A 603 -34.19 42.20 -21.17
C VAL A 603 -32.90 43.00 -21.34
N ALA A 604 -31.79 42.56 -20.75
CA ALA A 604 -30.49 43.19 -20.91
C ALA A 604 -30.02 43.22 -22.38
N ARG A 605 -30.19 42.12 -23.12
CA ARG A 605 -29.89 42.06 -24.57
C ARG A 605 -30.73 43.05 -25.37
N LYS A 606 -32.01 43.25 -25.01
CA LYS A 606 -32.89 44.24 -25.67
C LYS A 606 -32.43 45.67 -25.40
N MET A 607 -32.07 45.99 -24.16
CA MET A 607 -31.52 47.31 -23.80
C MET A 607 -30.22 47.58 -24.55
N GLU A 608 -29.32 46.60 -24.62
CA GLU A 608 -28.06 46.74 -25.36
C GLU A 608 -28.29 46.95 -26.88
N ALA A 609 -29.29 46.28 -27.46
CA ALA A 609 -29.67 46.45 -28.86
C ALA A 609 -30.30 47.81 -29.17
N VAL A 610 -31.04 48.40 -28.21
CA VAL A 610 -31.58 49.78 -28.33
C VAL A 610 -30.46 50.80 -28.12
N ALA A 611 -29.57 50.60 -27.15
CA ALA A 611 -28.40 51.45 -26.93
C ALA A 611 -27.49 51.52 -28.17
N ARG A 612 -27.20 50.38 -28.81
CA ARG A 612 -26.44 50.34 -30.07
C ARG A 612 -27.17 50.99 -31.25
N ARG A 613 -28.50 51.10 -31.20
CA ARG A 613 -29.28 51.82 -32.21
C ARG A 613 -29.25 53.33 -31.97
N MET A 614 -29.31 53.77 -30.71
CA MET A 614 -29.11 55.16 -30.31
C MET A 614 -27.72 55.69 -30.67
N GLU A 615 -26.68 54.88 -30.45
CA GLU A 615 -25.30 55.26 -30.78
C GLU A 615 -25.12 55.44 -32.29
N ARG A 616 -25.64 54.51 -33.10
CA ARG A 616 -25.62 54.63 -34.56
C ARG A 616 -26.46 55.80 -35.10
N SER A 617 -27.60 56.10 -34.49
CA SER A 617 -28.41 57.27 -34.89
C SER A 617 -27.80 58.60 -34.43
N ARG A 618 -26.96 58.57 -33.39
CA ARG A 618 -26.12 59.70 -32.98
C ARG A 618 -25.05 60.00 -34.02
N ASP A 619 -24.34 58.98 -34.48
CA ASP A 619 -23.24 59.11 -35.45
C ASP A 619 -23.72 59.45 -36.87
N ALA A 620 -24.91 58.99 -37.26
CA ALA A 620 -25.49 59.23 -38.59
C ALA A 620 -26.23 60.57 -38.75
N GLY A 621 -26.27 61.43 -37.72
CA GLY A 621 -26.94 62.73 -37.80
C GLY A 621 -28.47 62.67 -37.98
N ALA A 622 -29.12 61.61 -37.48
CA ALA A 622 -30.57 61.40 -37.63
C ALA A 622 -31.43 62.49 -36.93
N ALA A 623 -32.64 62.72 -37.45
CA ALA A 623 -33.57 63.75 -36.99
C ALA A 623 -34.04 63.53 -35.53
N GLY A 624 -34.42 64.62 -34.84
CA GLY A 624 -34.82 64.58 -33.43
C GLY A 624 -35.95 63.59 -33.09
N ALA A 625 -36.87 63.34 -34.04
CA ALA A 625 -37.97 62.39 -33.88
C ALA A 625 -37.51 60.92 -33.72
N ASP A 626 -36.41 60.51 -34.36
CA ASP A 626 -35.86 59.15 -34.24
C ASP A 626 -35.13 58.95 -32.90
N ARG A 627 -34.63 60.03 -32.29
CA ARG A 627 -34.02 59.97 -30.95
C ARG A 627 -35.07 59.90 -29.85
N GLU A 628 -36.17 60.64 -29.98
CA GLU A 628 -37.27 60.57 -29.02
C GLU A 628 -37.94 59.19 -29.01
N THR A 629 -38.11 58.55 -30.17
CA THR A 629 -38.68 57.20 -30.26
C THR A 629 -37.78 56.15 -29.60
N LEU A 630 -36.47 56.18 -29.87
CA LEU A 630 -35.51 55.30 -29.20
C LEU A 630 -35.46 55.56 -27.69
N GLN A 631 -35.56 56.82 -27.25
CA GLN A 631 -35.59 57.16 -25.82
C GLN A 631 -36.82 56.58 -25.13
N ARG A 632 -38.00 56.69 -25.75
CA ARG A 632 -39.23 56.06 -25.23
C ARG A 632 -39.13 54.52 -25.19
N GLU A 633 -38.46 53.89 -26.17
CA GLU A 633 -38.18 52.45 -26.13
C GLU A 633 -37.27 52.06 -24.94
N MET A 634 -36.24 52.87 -24.65
CA MET A 634 -35.35 52.66 -23.51
C MET A 634 -36.07 52.84 -22.17
N ASP A 635 -36.92 53.87 -22.06
CA ASP A 635 -37.70 54.14 -20.85
C ASP A 635 -38.74 53.03 -20.60
N ALA A 636 -39.35 52.50 -21.67
CA ALA A 636 -40.26 51.35 -21.60
C ALA A 636 -39.54 50.07 -21.14
N LEU A 637 -38.34 49.78 -21.67
CA LEU A 637 -37.53 48.64 -21.23
C LEU A 637 -37.04 48.78 -19.79
N THR A 638 -36.72 50.00 -19.36
CA THR A 638 -36.34 50.29 -17.98
C THR A 638 -37.51 50.06 -17.03
N THR A 639 -38.72 50.45 -17.42
CA THR A 639 -39.95 50.19 -16.67
C THR A 639 -40.26 48.69 -16.55
N GLN A 640 -39.91 47.89 -17.58
CA GLN A 640 -40.03 46.43 -17.53
C GLN A 640 -39.09 45.77 -16.51
N MET A 641 -38.05 46.46 -16.01
CA MET A 641 -37.15 45.90 -15.00
C MET A 641 -37.68 45.99 -13.56
N GLU A 642 -38.64 46.88 -13.27
CA GLU A 642 -39.18 47.06 -11.92
C GLU A 642 -39.83 45.78 -11.31
N PRO A 643 -40.68 45.01 -12.02
CA PRO A 643 -41.20 43.76 -11.48
C PRO A 643 -40.09 42.73 -11.19
N PHE A 644 -38.98 42.74 -11.94
CA PHE A 644 -37.85 41.84 -11.69
C PHE A 644 -37.06 42.21 -10.44
N LYS A 645 -36.88 43.50 -10.17
CA LYS A 645 -36.26 43.96 -8.91
C LYS A 645 -37.07 43.51 -7.71
N GLN A 646 -38.40 43.56 -7.82
CA GLN A 646 -39.31 43.09 -6.77
C GLN A 646 -39.22 41.56 -6.57
N GLN A 647 -39.21 40.78 -7.66
CA GLN A 647 -39.00 39.32 -7.60
C GLN A 647 -37.65 38.94 -6.98
N MET A 648 -36.57 39.66 -7.29
CA MET A 648 -35.25 39.44 -6.68
C MET A 648 -35.26 39.73 -5.19
N LYS A 649 -35.99 40.76 -4.75
CA LYS A 649 -36.14 41.09 -3.33
C LYS A 649 -36.89 40.00 -2.57
N GLU A 650 -37.97 39.47 -3.16
CA GLU A 650 -38.72 38.33 -2.61
C GLU A 650 -37.87 37.05 -2.54
N LEU A 651 -37.15 36.74 -3.62
CA LEU A 651 -36.25 35.58 -3.67
C LEU A 651 -35.11 35.70 -2.64
N THR A 652 -34.55 36.90 -2.45
CA THR A 652 -33.53 37.16 -1.43
C THR A 652 -34.07 36.98 -0.02
N ALA A 653 -35.32 37.38 0.23
CA ALA A 653 -35.98 37.17 1.52
C ALA A 653 -36.26 35.68 1.78
N GLU A 654 -36.67 34.91 0.76
CA GLU A 654 -36.79 33.45 0.84
C GLU A 654 -35.44 32.79 1.14
N PHE A 655 -34.35 33.23 0.49
CA PHE A 655 -33.00 32.73 0.78
C PHE A 655 -32.56 33.02 2.20
N ALA A 656 -32.80 34.23 2.70
CA ALA A 656 -32.46 34.58 4.06
C ALA A 656 -33.18 33.67 5.07
N LYS A 657 -34.46 33.35 4.82
CA LYS A 657 -35.25 32.42 5.63
C LYS A 657 -34.72 30.98 5.55
N ALA A 658 -34.47 30.47 4.33
CA ALA A 658 -33.92 29.13 4.13
C ALA A 658 -32.52 28.98 4.76
N HIS A 659 -31.70 30.03 4.70
CA HIS A 659 -30.37 30.04 5.30
C HIS A 659 -30.44 30.09 6.84
N ALA A 660 -31.38 30.84 7.41
CA ALA A 660 -31.64 30.85 8.85
C ALA A 660 -32.11 29.48 9.35
N GLU A 661 -33.00 28.81 8.62
CA GLU A 661 -33.43 27.44 8.92
C GLU A 661 -32.28 26.43 8.82
N MET A 662 -31.42 26.55 7.80
CA MET A 662 -30.20 25.75 7.65
C MET A 662 -29.20 25.98 8.79
N ALA A 663 -29.04 27.23 9.25
CA ALA A 663 -28.20 27.56 10.39
C ALA A 663 -28.73 26.95 11.69
N ALA A 664 -30.04 27.04 11.93
CA ALA A 664 -30.70 26.40 13.07
C ALA A 664 -30.54 24.87 13.05
N ARG A 665 -30.57 24.24 11.86
CA ARG A 665 -30.34 22.80 11.68
C ARG A 665 -28.88 22.37 11.92
N LYS A 666 -27.90 23.27 11.71
CA LYS A 666 -26.47 23.00 11.95
C LYS A 666 -26.03 23.19 13.42
N ALA A 667 -26.80 23.93 14.22
CA ALA A 667 -26.51 24.17 15.63
C ALA A 667 -26.29 22.89 16.48
N PRO A 668 -27.12 21.82 16.40
CA PRO A 668 -26.88 20.59 17.16
C PRO A 668 -25.59 19.88 16.75
N MET A 669 -25.20 19.91 15.47
CA MET A 669 -23.95 19.32 14.98
C MET A 669 -22.73 20.08 15.53
N GLN A 670 -22.81 21.41 15.61
CA GLN A 670 -21.76 22.25 16.20
C GLN A 670 -21.61 22.01 17.71
N ALA A 671 -22.73 21.88 18.44
CA ALA A 671 -22.73 21.55 19.86
C ALA A 671 -22.11 20.16 20.12
N LEU A 672 -22.43 19.17 19.30
CA LEU A 672 -21.88 17.83 19.41
C LEU A 672 -20.38 17.79 19.08
N SER A 673 -19.93 18.54 18.07
CA SER A 673 -18.51 18.71 17.76
C SER A 673 -17.72 19.39 18.89
N ALA A 674 -18.35 20.34 19.60
CA ALA A 674 -17.75 20.94 20.79
C ALA A 674 -17.62 19.91 21.94
N GLN A 675 -18.64 19.08 22.15
CA GLN A 675 -18.57 17.98 23.13
C GLN A 675 -17.47 16.96 22.79
N MET A 676 -17.25 16.63 21.51
CA MET A 676 -16.17 15.72 21.10
C MET A 676 -14.79 16.32 21.40
N ARG A 677 -14.61 17.61 21.15
CA ARG A 677 -13.36 18.31 21.46
C ARG A 677 -13.09 18.30 22.95
N GLU A 678 -14.09 18.57 23.77
CA GLU A 678 -13.94 18.56 25.24
C GLU A 678 -13.63 17.15 25.76
N ALA A 679 -14.38 16.14 25.28
CA ALA A 679 -14.14 14.75 25.63
C ALA A 679 -12.73 14.30 25.24
N SER A 680 -12.18 14.74 24.11
CA SER A 680 -10.86 14.29 23.65
C SER A 680 -9.65 14.78 24.48
N LYS A 681 -9.81 15.82 25.32
CA LYS A 681 -8.72 16.43 26.09
C LYS A 681 -8.02 15.46 27.07
N PRO A 682 -8.73 14.74 27.97
CA PRO A 682 -8.10 13.80 28.91
C PRO A 682 -7.30 12.68 28.23
N MET A 683 -7.60 12.34 26.97
CA MET A 683 -6.90 11.28 26.25
C MET A 683 -5.41 11.59 26.02
N ARG A 684 -5.04 12.87 25.86
CA ARG A 684 -3.63 13.26 25.73
C ARG A 684 -2.86 13.04 27.02
N GLU A 685 -3.41 13.49 28.14
CA GLU A 685 -2.79 13.34 29.46
C GLU A 685 -2.68 11.87 29.85
N LEU A 686 -3.74 11.11 29.61
CA LEU A 686 -3.78 9.68 29.90
C LEU A 686 -2.81 8.90 29.00
N GLY A 687 -2.67 9.29 27.73
CA GLY A 687 -1.67 8.75 26.81
C GLY A 687 -0.22 9.07 27.22
N GLN A 688 0.04 10.27 27.72
CA GLN A 688 1.37 10.65 28.25
C GLN A 688 1.74 9.83 29.49
N LYS A 689 0.82 9.70 30.46
CA LYS A 689 1.00 8.87 31.66
C LYS A 689 1.24 7.41 31.31
N MET A 690 0.48 6.84 30.36
CA MET A 690 0.72 5.48 29.88
C MET A 690 2.09 5.31 29.23
N GLY A 691 2.58 6.32 28.51
CA GLY A 691 3.93 6.33 27.95
C GLY A 691 5.03 6.35 29.01
N GLU A 692 4.83 7.10 30.10
CA GLU A 692 5.74 7.15 31.25
C GLU A 692 5.77 5.84 32.02
N LEU A 693 4.59 5.34 32.41
CA LEU A 693 4.43 4.04 33.07
C LEU A 693 5.03 2.93 32.21
N GLY A 694 4.83 2.97 30.88
CA GLY A 694 5.42 2.00 29.94
C GLY A 694 6.95 1.99 29.95
N ARG A 695 7.59 3.17 30.03
CA ARG A 695 9.05 3.28 30.14
C ARG A 695 9.55 2.74 31.48
N GLU A 696 8.85 3.08 32.56
CA GLU A 696 9.21 2.62 33.90
C GLU A 696 9.01 1.11 34.06
N GLN A 697 7.96 0.54 33.48
CA GLN A 697 7.72 -0.90 33.41
C GLN A 697 8.83 -1.60 32.64
N GLY A 698 9.27 -1.03 31.51
CA GLY A 698 10.40 -1.54 30.76
C GLY A 698 11.71 -1.53 31.55
N ARG A 699 11.94 -0.50 32.38
CA ARG A 699 13.10 -0.41 33.27
C ARG A 699 13.05 -1.46 34.37
N LEU A 700 11.97 -1.46 35.17
CA LEU A 700 11.79 -2.39 36.30
C LEU A 700 11.77 -3.85 35.83
N SER A 701 11.22 -4.12 34.65
CA SER A 701 11.21 -5.49 34.11
C SER A 701 12.59 -5.97 33.67
N ARG A 702 13.46 -5.07 33.16
CA ARG A 702 14.86 -5.43 32.86
C ARG A 702 15.66 -5.66 34.13
N GLU A 703 15.52 -4.79 35.12
CA GLU A 703 16.21 -4.94 36.42
C GLU A 703 15.80 -6.24 37.12
N ALA A 704 14.51 -6.57 37.11
CA ALA A 704 14.01 -7.83 37.67
C ALA A 704 14.50 -9.06 36.86
N ASP A 705 14.50 -8.99 35.53
CA ASP A 705 15.00 -10.07 34.66
C ASP A 705 16.50 -10.33 34.88
N GLU A 706 17.32 -9.29 34.91
CA GLU A 706 18.76 -9.39 35.19
C GLU A 706 19.04 -9.98 36.58
N ALA A 707 18.33 -9.51 37.61
CA ALA A 707 18.48 -10.01 38.98
C ALA A 707 18.10 -11.50 39.10
N VAL A 708 16.98 -11.90 38.49
CA VAL A 708 16.53 -13.30 38.53
C VAL A 708 17.48 -14.21 37.75
N ARG A 709 17.96 -13.79 36.58
CA ARG A 709 18.94 -14.56 35.80
C ARG A 709 20.25 -14.75 36.58
N ALA A 710 20.72 -13.72 37.29
CA ALA A 710 21.91 -13.83 38.13
C ALA A 710 21.71 -14.88 39.25
N MET A 711 20.55 -14.87 39.93
CA MET A 711 20.22 -15.86 40.97
C MET A 711 20.13 -17.29 40.41
N ILE A 712 19.54 -17.44 39.21
CA ILE A 712 19.45 -18.74 38.52
C ILE A 712 20.85 -19.26 38.17
N GLN A 713 21.72 -18.43 37.60
CA GLN A 713 23.09 -18.82 37.26
C GLN A 713 23.90 -19.24 38.49
N GLU A 714 23.72 -18.56 39.62
CA GLU A 714 24.34 -18.93 40.89
C GLU A 714 23.80 -20.27 41.43
N ALA A 715 22.49 -20.51 41.31
CA ALA A 715 21.88 -21.78 41.69
C ALA A 715 22.41 -22.96 40.86
N VAL A 716 22.58 -22.76 39.55
CA VAL A 716 23.16 -23.76 38.64
C VAL A 716 24.62 -24.03 39.02
N ARG A 717 25.43 -22.99 39.26
CA ARG A 717 26.85 -23.15 39.66
C ARG A 717 27.04 -23.82 41.02
N SER A 718 26.14 -23.58 41.97
CA SER A 718 26.19 -24.14 43.32
C SER A 718 25.57 -25.53 43.45
N GLY A 719 25.10 -26.14 42.35
CA GLY A 719 24.50 -27.48 42.35
C GLY A 719 23.11 -27.55 42.99
N ARG A 720 22.44 -26.40 43.18
CA ARG A 720 21.08 -26.29 43.74
C ARG A 720 19.98 -26.42 42.68
N ALA A 721 20.36 -26.60 41.42
CA ALA A 721 19.46 -26.81 40.29
C ALA A 721 19.48 -28.28 39.84
N GLU A 722 18.31 -28.89 39.72
CA GLU A 722 18.14 -30.25 39.21
C GLU A 722 18.06 -30.22 37.68
N ALA A 723 18.87 -31.03 36.99
CA ALA A 723 18.79 -31.14 35.54
C ALA A 723 17.48 -31.83 35.12
N VAL A 724 16.70 -31.19 34.26
CA VAL A 724 15.50 -31.80 33.66
C VAL A 724 15.97 -32.72 32.52
N PRO A 725 15.58 -34.01 32.51
CA PRO A 725 15.92 -34.90 31.41
C PRO A 725 15.32 -34.38 30.10
N ALA A 726 16.12 -34.34 29.03
CA ALA A 726 15.62 -33.96 27.71
C ALA A 726 14.43 -34.85 27.33
N PRO A 727 13.37 -34.29 26.71
CA PRO A 727 12.23 -35.08 26.28
C PRO A 727 12.72 -36.18 25.33
N LYS A 728 12.41 -37.45 25.65
CA LYS A 728 12.58 -38.54 24.68
C LYS A 728 11.74 -38.17 23.46
N GLY A 729 12.41 -37.96 22.33
CA GLY A 729 11.85 -37.45 21.08
C GLY A 729 10.72 -38.29 20.53
#